data_AF-A0A7Y7CN97-F1
#
_entry.id   AF-A0A7Y7CN97-F1
#
_cell.length_a   1.000
_cell.length_b   1.000
_cell.length_c   1.000
_cell.angle_alpha   90.00
_cell.angle_beta   90.00
_cell.angle_gamma   90.00
#
_symmetry.space_group_name_H-M   'P 1'
#
loop_
_entity.id
_entity.type
_entity.pdbx_description
1 polymer ?
#
loop_
_entity_poly.entity_id
_entity_poly.type
_entity_poly.pdbx_seq_one_letter_code
_entity_poly.pdbx_strand_id
1 'polypeptide(L)'
;MEFIRGFEGGKVTKRDIARAFGVKGPDKVHLKKALRELSEDGILSKDPSHALRPADRLPGVQVVEFAGTDKHGHVLVKPVNFEGGGDVPTIYLKEKKRGRGKGGPALGPGDRALVRLTNIKDEPPVYNASVLKVLKPAPSAIMGIFHGGENGGRIHPIDKKHREEYWVDRDDVAGAKEGELVLADPVRSRKHMGPKRARIKERLDDISSAKAISMIAIHAHDIPYEFPEDVIKQAEAAKPVGVKGRTDLRDIPLITIDPADARDHDDAIWAEADPDVENKGGWHAIVAIADVAHYVTPESALDREALKRGNSCYFPDRVVPMLPEALSADLCSLMPNVERACMAVHMWFDAHGRKIRHKFVRGLMKSAANVSYTEAQAAIDGNPSDLTAPLLEPVLKPLWGTFKAIMEARAKREPLDLDLPERRIEINDEGHVTNIALRERFDAHRVVEEFMISANVCAAEEMEKHHLPTMYRVHEEPPMDKLESLRDFLRTMELNLAKGAVMKPRLFNGILHKVKDTPQEHLVNEVVLRSQTQAYYGPENMGHFGLALPRYAHFTSPIRRYSDLIVHRGLIRALKLGKDGMTDLEIEELAAIGEQISNTERRAMAAERDSTDRYLANYLSDRVGEEFVGRITGVTRFGLFISVEPSGADGLIPISELGHDYYVLDEAHHRLVGERHGEEFKLGDRVEVRLEEANKFTGGLKLSLVGEGNLPDFVEKGAKRSAKLSNRHDRPRNAKGKRRGPGKGGKAKKPGTSRRNR
;
A
#
# COMPACT_ATOMS: atom_id res chain seq x y z
N MET A 1 -30.34 -9.78 -50.85
CA MET A 1 -29.82 -9.47 -49.49
C MET A 1 -30.15 -10.54 -48.47
N GLU A 2 -31.39 -11.03 -48.42
CA GLU A 2 -31.90 -12.02 -47.45
C GLU A 2 -30.96 -13.21 -47.19
N PHE A 3 -30.45 -13.88 -48.23
CA PHE A 3 -29.50 -14.99 -48.08
C PHE A 3 -28.26 -14.64 -47.25
N ILE A 4 -27.77 -13.39 -47.28
CA ILE A 4 -26.63 -12.94 -46.49
C ILE A 4 -27.06 -12.58 -45.05
N ARG A 5 -28.29 -12.09 -44.85
CA ARG A 5 -28.87 -11.85 -43.52
C ARG A 5 -29.19 -13.17 -42.78
N GLY A 6 -29.66 -14.20 -43.49
CA GLY A 6 -30.04 -15.50 -42.93
C GLY A 6 -28.94 -16.58 -42.88
N PHE A 7 -27.69 -16.26 -43.24
CA PHE A 7 -26.61 -17.26 -43.24
C PHE A 7 -26.00 -17.44 -41.85
N GLU A 8 -26.25 -18.60 -41.22
CA GLU A 8 -25.68 -18.95 -39.92
C GLU A 8 -24.15 -18.92 -39.94
N GLY A 9 -23.53 -18.42 -38.87
CA GLY A 9 -22.08 -18.22 -38.77
C GLY A 9 -21.56 -16.90 -39.35
N GLY A 10 -22.38 -16.12 -40.05
CA GLY A 10 -22.11 -14.69 -40.33
C GLY A 10 -20.94 -14.35 -41.26
N LYS A 11 -20.32 -15.34 -41.92
CA LYS A 11 -19.29 -15.13 -42.95
C LYS A 11 -19.71 -15.79 -44.26
N VAL A 12 -20.23 -15.01 -45.20
CA VAL A 12 -20.68 -15.51 -46.51
C VAL A 12 -19.64 -15.19 -47.58
N THR A 13 -19.06 -16.18 -48.25
CA THR A 13 -18.14 -15.89 -49.38
C THR A 13 -18.93 -15.76 -50.68
N LYS A 14 -18.33 -15.09 -51.69
CA LYS A 14 -18.91 -15.08 -53.05
C LYS A 14 -19.14 -16.50 -53.62
N ARG A 15 -18.34 -17.50 -53.21
CA ARG A 15 -18.53 -18.90 -53.66
C ARG A 15 -19.82 -19.50 -53.11
N ASP A 16 -20.22 -19.13 -51.90
CA ASP A 16 -21.41 -19.68 -51.24
C ASP A 16 -22.68 -19.04 -51.79
N ILE A 17 -22.67 -17.72 -52.04
CA ILE A 17 -23.72 -17.03 -52.81
C ILE A 17 -23.86 -17.65 -54.21
N ALA A 18 -22.74 -17.85 -54.93
CA ALA A 18 -22.77 -18.48 -56.25
C ALA A 18 -23.30 -19.93 -56.21
N ARG A 19 -23.05 -20.68 -55.13
CA ARG A 19 -23.59 -22.04 -54.95
C ARG A 19 -25.09 -22.00 -54.69
N ALA A 20 -25.55 -21.16 -53.75
CA ALA A 20 -26.96 -21.08 -53.34
C ALA A 20 -27.88 -20.59 -54.47
N PHE A 21 -27.45 -19.59 -55.25
CA PHE A 21 -28.20 -19.08 -56.41
C PHE A 21 -27.86 -19.80 -57.72
N GLY A 22 -27.17 -20.95 -57.69
CA GLY A 22 -26.89 -21.79 -58.86
C GLY A 22 -25.99 -21.19 -59.94
N VAL A 23 -25.33 -20.05 -59.67
CA VAL A 23 -24.59 -19.22 -60.63
C VAL A 23 -23.31 -19.92 -61.14
N LYS A 24 -23.36 -20.38 -62.39
CA LYS A 24 -22.28 -21.12 -63.06
C LYS A 24 -21.58 -20.25 -64.11
N GLY A 25 -20.52 -20.78 -64.72
CA GLY A 25 -19.92 -20.25 -65.96
C GLY A 25 -19.70 -18.72 -66.00
N PRO A 26 -20.08 -18.05 -67.12
CA PRO A 26 -19.95 -16.60 -67.32
C PRO A 26 -20.72 -15.75 -66.30
N ASP A 27 -21.86 -16.22 -65.80
CA ASP A 27 -22.81 -15.45 -64.98
C ASP A 27 -22.20 -14.94 -63.65
N LYS A 28 -21.09 -15.57 -63.24
CA LYS A 28 -20.24 -15.12 -62.14
C LYS A 28 -19.67 -13.71 -62.34
N VAL A 29 -19.67 -13.17 -63.56
CA VAL A 29 -19.34 -11.76 -63.85
C VAL A 29 -20.45 -10.82 -63.39
N HIS A 30 -21.72 -11.11 -63.72
CA HIS A 30 -22.86 -10.31 -63.25
C HIS A 30 -22.96 -10.34 -61.72
N LEU A 31 -22.76 -11.51 -61.10
CA LEU A 31 -22.63 -11.62 -59.63
C LEU A 31 -21.40 -10.88 -59.07
N LYS A 32 -20.35 -10.59 -59.88
CA LYS A 32 -19.25 -9.72 -59.44
C LYS A 32 -19.66 -8.24 -59.45
N LYS A 33 -20.49 -7.82 -60.41
CA LYS A 33 -20.97 -6.45 -60.56
C LYS A 33 -21.94 -6.08 -59.44
N ALA A 34 -22.98 -6.89 -59.22
CA ALA A 34 -23.96 -6.67 -58.14
C ALA A 34 -23.33 -6.67 -56.73
N LEU A 35 -22.35 -7.55 -56.44
CA LEU A 35 -21.62 -7.57 -55.16
C LEU A 35 -20.47 -6.54 -55.08
N ARG A 36 -20.31 -5.72 -56.12
CA ARG A 36 -19.47 -4.51 -56.12
C ARG A 36 -20.35 -3.30 -55.86
N GLU A 37 -21.41 -3.14 -56.66
CA GLU A 37 -22.43 -2.08 -56.53
C GLU A 37 -22.97 -2.02 -55.11
N LEU A 38 -23.49 -3.13 -54.57
CA LEU A 38 -23.97 -3.21 -53.17
C LEU A 38 -22.92 -2.91 -52.09
N SER A 39 -21.62 -2.83 -52.40
CA SER A 39 -20.60 -2.34 -51.47
C SER A 39 -20.17 -0.90 -51.72
N GLU A 40 -20.31 -0.40 -52.96
CA GLU A 40 -20.10 1.00 -53.30
C GLU A 40 -21.30 1.85 -52.81
N ASP A 41 -22.52 1.27 -52.81
CA ASP A 41 -23.74 1.78 -52.17
C ASP A 41 -23.74 1.66 -50.63
N GLY A 42 -22.66 1.14 -50.03
CA GLY A 42 -22.54 0.98 -48.57
C GLY A 42 -23.40 -0.12 -47.92
N ILE A 43 -24.20 -0.88 -48.69
CA ILE A 43 -25.14 -1.90 -48.17
C ILE A 43 -24.43 -3.17 -47.66
N LEU A 44 -23.29 -3.53 -48.25
CA LEU A 44 -22.47 -4.70 -47.90
C LEU A 44 -21.03 -4.29 -47.57
N SER A 45 -20.59 -4.57 -46.34
CA SER A 45 -19.17 -4.45 -45.96
C SER A 45 -18.42 -5.78 -46.16
N LYS A 46 -17.09 -5.69 -46.25
CA LYS A 46 -16.18 -6.81 -46.54
C LYS A 46 -15.16 -6.97 -45.42
N ASP A 47 -15.09 -8.18 -44.86
CA ASP A 47 -14.05 -8.60 -43.91
C ASP A 47 -12.70 -8.77 -44.64
N PRO A 48 -11.53 -8.60 -43.98
CA PRO A 48 -10.21 -8.90 -44.56
C PRO A 48 -10.09 -10.28 -45.23
N SER A 49 -10.88 -11.28 -44.80
CA SER A 49 -10.98 -12.59 -45.43
C SER A 49 -11.88 -12.64 -46.68
N HIS A 50 -12.27 -11.49 -47.23
CA HIS A 50 -13.25 -11.31 -48.30
C HIS A 50 -14.64 -11.95 -48.05
N ALA A 51 -15.00 -12.16 -46.78
CA ALA A 51 -16.37 -12.51 -46.41
C ALA A 51 -17.27 -11.26 -46.51
N LEU A 52 -18.48 -11.46 -47.03
CA LEU A 52 -19.51 -10.42 -47.19
C LEU A 52 -20.46 -10.46 -46.00
N ARG A 53 -20.81 -9.28 -45.49
CA ARG A 53 -21.83 -9.09 -44.45
C ARG A 53 -22.64 -7.81 -44.74
N PRO A 54 -23.88 -7.72 -44.23
CA PRO A 54 -24.61 -6.45 -44.16
C PRO A 54 -23.77 -5.38 -43.41
N ALA A 55 -23.82 -4.12 -43.83
CA ALA A 55 -23.04 -3.04 -43.20
C ALA A 55 -23.56 -2.60 -41.82
N ASP A 56 -24.83 -2.89 -41.52
CA ASP A 56 -25.50 -2.70 -40.23
C ASP A 56 -25.05 -3.72 -39.15
N ARG A 57 -24.34 -4.79 -39.51
CA ARG A 57 -23.94 -5.88 -38.59
C ARG A 57 -22.46 -5.88 -38.19
N LEU A 58 -22.22 -5.87 -36.87
CA LEU A 58 -20.91 -6.03 -36.22
C LEU A 58 -20.28 -7.43 -36.47
N PRO A 59 -18.95 -7.56 -36.38
CA PRO A 59 -18.28 -8.87 -36.49
C PRO A 59 -18.50 -9.71 -35.22
N GLY A 60 -18.54 -11.04 -35.35
CA GLY A 60 -18.73 -11.97 -34.23
C GLY A 60 -17.61 -11.97 -33.18
N VAL A 61 -16.48 -11.31 -33.44
CA VAL A 61 -15.44 -10.96 -32.46
C VAL A 61 -15.05 -9.51 -32.71
N GLN A 62 -15.04 -8.69 -31.66
CA GLN A 62 -14.86 -7.23 -31.74
C GLN A 62 -14.08 -6.74 -30.50
N VAL A 63 -13.37 -5.62 -30.63
CA VAL A 63 -12.86 -4.87 -29.46
C VAL A 63 -13.90 -3.84 -29.04
N VAL A 64 -14.28 -3.87 -27.77
CA VAL A 64 -15.24 -2.95 -27.15
C VAL A 64 -14.62 -2.22 -25.95
N GLU A 65 -15.21 -1.09 -25.60
CA GLU A 65 -14.90 -0.25 -24.44
C GLU A 65 -16.16 -0.09 -23.59
N PHE A 66 -16.01 0.08 -22.27
CA PHE A 66 -17.13 0.37 -21.37
C PHE A 66 -17.90 1.64 -21.81
N ALA A 67 -19.22 1.60 -21.74
CA ALA A 67 -20.10 2.69 -22.18
C ALA A 67 -21.14 3.12 -21.13
N GLY A 68 -21.07 2.58 -19.91
CA GLY A 68 -22.01 2.85 -18.82
C GLY A 68 -22.83 1.61 -18.43
N THR A 69 -23.85 1.84 -17.60
CA THR A 69 -24.91 0.89 -17.26
C THR A 69 -26.26 1.43 -17.71
N ASP A 70 -27.22 0.55 -18.01
CA ASP A 70 -28.60 0.94 -18.25
C ASP A 70 -29.41 1.08 -16.94
N LYS A 71 -30.68 1.51 -17.07
CA LYS A 71 -31.60 1.73 -15.95
C LYS A 71 -31.99 0.47 -15.18
N HIS A 72 -31.50 -0.70 -15.60
CA HIS A 72 -31.71 -2.00 -14.97
C HIS A 72 -30.39 -2.62 -14.49
N GLY A 73 -29.30 -1.84 -14.50
CA GLY A 73 -27.97 -2.25 -14.05
C GLY A 73 -27.18 -3.05 -15.10
N HIS A 74 -27.68 -3.23 -16.32
CA HIS A 74 -26.96 -3.99 -17.34
C HIS A 74 -25.81 -3.16 -17.91
N VAL A 75 -24.59 -3.69 -17.82
CA VAL A 75 -23.39 -3.03 -18.38
C VAL A 75 -23.49 -2.95 -19.91
N LEU A 76 -23.37 -1.73 -20.42
CA LEU A 76 -23.31 -1.41 -21.84
C LEU A 76 -21.86 -1.25 -22.28
N VAL A 77 -21.57 -1.70 -23.49
CA VAL A 77 -20.25 -1.54 -24.13
C VAL A 77 -20.41 -1.03 -25.56
N LYS A 78 -19.43 -0.26 -26.03
CA LYS A 78 -19.40 0.30 -27.40
C LYS A 78 -18.22 -0.30 -28.18
N PRO A 79 -18.34 -0.57 -29.49
CA PRO A 79 -17.22 -0.99 -30.31
C PRO A 79 -16.18 0.13 -30.43
N VAL A 80 -14.89 -0.18 -30.22
CA VAL A 80 -13.80 0.81 -30.31
C VAL A 80 -13.58 1.32 -31.73
N ASN A 81 -13.80 0.44 -32.72
CA ASN A 81 -13.83 0.80 -34.14
C ASN A 81 -15.22 0.43 -34.70
N PHE A 82 -15.92 1.40 -35.27
CA PHE A 82 -17.16 1.20 -36.01
C PHE A 82 -17.07 1.97 -37.34
N GLU A 83 -17.32 1.28 -38.45
CA GLU A 83 -17.14 1.79 -39.82
C GLU A 83 -18.49 1.85 -40.59
N GLY A 84 -19.61 1.71 -39.89
CA GLY A 84 -20.96 1.78 -40.46
C GLY A 84 -21.49 3.23 -40.47
N GLY A 85 -22.17 3.61 -41.56
CA GLY A 85 -22.78 4.94 -41.72
C GLY A 85 -24.14 5.10 -41.04
N GLY A 86 -24.26 4.72 -39.77
CA GLY A 86 -25.52 4.77 -39.00
C GLY A 86 -25.29 4.67 -37.50
N ASP A 87 -26.36 4.51 -36.72
CA ASP A 87 -26.27 4.40 -35.26
C ASP A 87 -25.45 3.18 -34.81
N VAL A 88 -24.70 3.36 -33.71
CA VAL A 88 -23.87 2.31 -33.12
C VAL A 88 -24.78 1.25 -32.46
N PRO A 89 -24.71 -0.04 -32.87
CA PRO A 89 -25.57 -1.09 -32.33
C PRO A 89 -25.40 -1.29 -30.82
N THR A 90 -26.51 -1.46 -30.10
CA THR A 90 -26.50 -1.67 -28.63
C THR A 90 -25.84 -3.00 -28.30
N ILE A 91 -24.81 -2.98 -27.42
CA ILE A 91 -24.13 -4.18 -26.95
C ILE A 91 -24.24 -4.27 -25.42
N TYR A 92 -24.90 -5.31 -24.95
CA TYR A 92 -24.98 -5.67 -23.53
C TYR A 92 -23.83 -6.61 -23.17
N LEU A 93 -23.15 -6.36 -22.05
CA LEU A 93 -22.13 -7.26 -21.53
C LEU A 93 -22.79 -8.42 -20.76
N LYS A 94 -22.58 -9.64 -21.22
CA LYS A 94 -23.20 -10.82 -20.62
C LYS A 94 -22.49 -11.22 -19.33
N GLU A 95 -23.12 -10.91 -18.21
CA GLU A 95 -22.70 -11.38 -16.89
C GLU A 95 -22.60 -12.91 -16.85
N LYS A 96 -21.52 -13.42 -16.23
CA LYS A 96 -21.49 -14.81 -15.76
C LYS A 96 -22.19 -14.86 -14.40
N LYS A 97 -23.27 -15.64 -14.29
CA LYS A 97 -23.90 -15.97 -13.00
C LYS A 97 -22.82 -16.36 -11.98
N ARG A 98 -22.90 -15.80 -10.77
CA ARG A 98 -21.98 -16.06 -9.63
C ARG A 98 -22.06 -17.52 -9.15
N GLY A 99 -21.44 -18.43 -9.92
CA GLY A 99 -21.10 -19.79 -9.50
C GLY A 99 -19.87 -19.78 -8.59
N ARG A 100 -19.61 -20.91 -7.92
CA ARG A 100 -18.64 -21.03 -6.81
C ARG A 100 -17.15 -21.10 -7.24
N GLY A 101 -16.78 -20.36 -8.28
CA GLY A 101 -15.41 -20.24 -8.79
C GLY A 101 -15.24 -18.98 -9.64
N LYS A 102 -14.11 -18.28 -9.44
CA LYS A 102 -13.73 -16.96 -10.00
C LYS A 102 -14.64 -16.42 -11.12
N GLY A 103 -15.42 -15.39 -10.77
CA GLY A 103 -16.07 -14.54 -11.76
C GLY A 103 -15.04 -14.00 -12.76
N GLY A 104 -15.45 -13.81 -14.01
CA GLY A 104 -14.62 -13.07 -14.96
C GLY A 104 -14.44 -11.63 -14.47
N PRO A 105 -13.30 -10.97 -14.77
CA PRO A 105 -13.13 -9.55 -14.42
C PRO A 105 -14.28 -8.73 -15.01
N ALA A 106 -14.81 -7.82 -14.19
CA ALA A 106 -15.70 -6.78 -14.67
C ALA A 106 -14.95 -5.83 -15.62
N LEU A 107 -15.69 -5.02 -16.37
CA LEU A 107 -15.16 -3.90 -17.14
C LEU A 107 -15.67 -2.62 -16.47
N GLY A 108 -14.75 -1.77 -16.03
CA GLY A 108 -15.05 -0.44 -15.50
C GLY A 108 -14.89 0.66 -16.56
N PRO A 109 -15.15 1.93 -16.20
CA PRO A 109 -14.92 3.07 -17.08
C PRO A 109 -13.49 3.10 -17.64
N GLY A 110 -13.37 3.20 -18.97
CA GLY A 110 -12.10 3.19 -19.68
C GLY A 110 -11.51 1.81 -19.98
N ASP A 111 -12.01 0.72 -19.37
CA ASP A 111 -11.57 -0.62 -19.71
C ASP A 111 -11.98 -1.01 -21.14
N ARG A 112 -11.12 -1.83 -21.76
CA ARG A 112 -11.34 -2.40 -23.09
C ARG A 112 -11.31 -3.92 -23.03
N ALA A 113 -12.08 -4.59 -23.88
CA ALA A 113 -12.05 -6.03 -24.01
C ALA A 113 -12.16 -6.49 -25.46
N LEU A 114 -11.47 -7.59 -25.77
CA LEU A 114 -11.82 -8.46 -26.88
C LEU A 114 -13.02 -9.31 -26.44
N VAL A 115 -14.15 -9.14 -27.13
CA VAL A 115 -15.40 -9.85 -26.84
C VAL A 115 -15.85 -10.68 -28.04
N ARG A 116 -16.55 -11.78 -27.77
CA ARG A 116 -17.38 -12.48 -28.76
C ARG A 116 -18.77 -11.86 -28.75
N LEU A 117 -19.26 -11.43 -29.91
CA LEU A 117 -20.60 -10.87 -30.06
C LEU A 117 -21.58 -11.94 -30.57
N THR A 118 -22.71 -12.08 -29.89
CA THR A 118 -23.87 -12.87 -30.33
C THR A 118 -25.01 -11.89 -30.59
N ASN A 119 -25.54 -11.82 -31.81
CA ASN A 119 -26.75 -11.03 -32.07
C ASN A 119 -27.95 -11.63 -31.32
N ILE A 120 -28.84 -10.78 -30.79
CA ILE A 120 -30.09 -11.19 -30.11
C ILE A 120 -31.35 -10.50 -30.67
N LYS A 121 -31.17 -9.48 -31.52
CA LYS A 121 -32.24 -8.81 -32.26
C LYS A 121 -31.63 -8.21 -33.52
N ASP A 122 -32.32 -8.31 -34.65
CA ASP A 122 -31.83 -7.80 -35.92
C ASP A 122 -32.18 -6.33 -36.21
N GLU A 123 -33.40 -5.88 -35.87
CA GLU A 123 -33.87 -4.52 -36.20
C GLU A 123 -34.52 -3.81 -34.98
N PRO A 124 -33.91 -2.73 -34.44
CA PRO A 124 -32.50 -2.38 -34.60
C PRO A 124 -31.57 -3.51 -34.09
N PRO A 125 -30.32 -3.57 -34.57
CA PRO A 125 -29.38 -4.62 -34.20
C PRO A 125 -28.95 -4.51 -32.74
N VAL A 126 -29.14 -5.58 -31.97
CA VAL A 126 -28.72 -5.68 -30.56
C VAL A 126 -27.86 -6.92 -30.35
N TYR A 127 -26.80 -6.79 -29.55
CA TYR A 127 -25.80 -7.83 -29.30
C TYR A 127 -25.61 -8.12 -27.80
N ASN A 128 -25.28 -9.38 -27.51
CA ASN A 128 -24.67 -9.81 -26.25
C ASN A 128 -23.17 -10.01 -26.45
N ALA A 129 -22.35 -9.34 -25.65
CA ALA A 129 -20.90 -9.51 -25.59
C ALA A 129 -20.49 -10.49 -24.50
N SER A 130 -19.67 -11.49 -24.85
CA SER A 130 -18.98 -12.35 -23.88
C SER A 130 -17.48 -12.05 -23.89
N VAL A 131 -16.90 -11.67 -22.75
CA VAL A 131 -15.47 -11.37 -22.62
C VAL A 131 -14.62 -12.59 -22.98
N LEU A 132 -13.72 -12.41 -23.96
CA LEU A 132 -12.66 -13.37 -24.29
C LEU A 132 -11.37 -13.00 -23.57
N LYS A 133 -11.02 -11.71 -23.56
CA LYS A 133 -9.83 -11.16 -22.89
C LYS A 133 -10.02 -9.67 -22.59
N VAL A 134 -9.82 -9.26 -21.34
CA VAL A 134 -9.67 -7.83 -21.01
C VAL A 134 -8.33 -7.35 -21.55
N LEU A 135 -8.35 -6.22 -22.25
CA LEU A 135 -7.19 -5.58 -22.85
C LEU A 135 -6.72 -4.49 -21.89
N LYS A 136 -5.59 -4.74 -21.21
CA LYS A 136 -4.88 -3.65 -20.54
C LYS A 136 -4.56 -2.53 -21.54
N PRO A 137 -4.51 -1.26 -21.12
CA PRO A 137 -3.88 -0.20 -21.89
C PRO A 137 -2.47 -0.60 -22.35
N ALA A 138 -2.01 0.01 -23.44
CA ALA A 138 -0.55 0.09 -23.63
C ALA A 138 0.01 0.92 -22.46
N PRO A 139 1.18 0.56 -21.89
CA PRO A 139 1.79 1.36 -20.82
C PRO A 139 1.99 2.80 -21.32
N SER A 140 1.71 3.79 -20.47
CA SER A 140 1.79 5.20 -20.85
C SER A 140 3.22 5.61 -21.22
N ALA A 141 4.18 5.10 -20.47
CA ALA A 141 5.61 5.19 -20.76
C ALA A 141 6.31 3.87 -20.39
N ILE A 142 7.52 3.67 -20.92
CA ILE A 142 8.35 2.48 -20.80
C ILE A 142 9.64 2.90 -20.10
N MET A 143 10.00 2.23 -19.01
CA MET A 143 11.31 2.38 -18.40
C MET A 143 12.20 1.18 -18.74
N GLY A 144 13.44 1.44 -19.09
CA GLY A 144 14.41 0.40 -19.45
C GLY A 144 15.83 0.94 -19.61
N ILE A 145 16.77 0.04 -19.79
CA ILE A 145 18.16 0.36 -20.13
C ILE A 145 18.23 0.62 -21.64
N PHE A 146 18.85 1.73 -22.07
CA PHE A 146 19.10 2.00 -23.47
C PHE A 146 20.37 1.30 -23.95
N HIS A 147 20.24 0.54 -25.05
CA HIS A 147 21.33 -0.12 -25.74
C HIS A 147 21.41 0.41 -27.18
N GLY A 148 22.47 1.14 -27.51
CA GLY A 148 22.63 1.89 -28.75
C GLY A 148 23.37 3.23 -28.58
N GLY A 149 23.08 4.19 -29.46
CA GLY A 149 23.67 5.52 -29.43
C GLY A 149 23.00 6.48 -30.42
N GLU A 150 23.71 7.52 -30.86
CA GLU A 150 23.19 8.62 -31.69
C GLU A 150 22.57 8.23 -33.05
N ASN A 151 22.67 6.97 -33.48
CA ASN A 151 22.06 6.47 -34.72
C ASN A 151 20.81 5.60 -34.48
N GLY A 152 20.31 5.54 -33.24
CA GLY A 152 19.23 4.68 -32.80
C GLY A 152 19.70 3.55 -31.88
N GLY A 153 18.75 2.79 -31.36
CA GLY A 153 19.02 1.70 -30.42
C GLY A 153 17.76 0.94 -30.01
N ARG A 154 17.82 0.30 -28.85
CA ARG A 154 16.70 -0.40 -28.22
C ARG A 154 16.64 -0.11 -26.74
N ILE A 155 15.43 -0.12 -26.19
CA ILE A 155 15.17 -0.08 -24.75
C ILE A 155 14.83 -1.51 -24.32
N HIS A 156 15.60 -2.03 -23.37
CA HIS A 156 15.35 -3.30 -22.71
C HIS A 156 14.60 -3.01 -21.40
N PRO A 157 13.29 -3.31 -21.30
CA PRO A 157 12.50 -2.88 -20.15
C PRO A 157 12.90 -3.63 -18.87
N ILE A 158 12.98 -2.90 -17.76
CA ILE A 158 13.34 -3.45 -16.44
C ILE A 158 12.21 -4.25 -15.79
N ASP A 159 10.95 -4.01 -16.17
CA ASP A 159 9.83 -4.80 -15.66
C ASP A 159 9.83 -6.20 -16.30
N LYS A 160 10.03 -7.22 -15.46
CA LYS A 160 10.00 -8.66 -15.80
C LYS A 160 8.67 -9.10 -16.46
N LYS A 161 7.58 -8.31 -16.34
CA LYS A 161 6.30 -8.46 -17.05
C LYS A 161 6.36 -8.06 -18.53
N HIS A 162 7.26 -7.15 -18.92
CA HIS A 162 7.32 -6.48 -20.22
C HIS A 162 8.60 -6.81 -21.01
N ARG A 163 8.82 -8.10 -21.30
CA ARG A 163 10.04 -8.64 -21.93
C ARG A 163 10.23 -8.33 -23.43
N GLU A 164 9.45 -7.43 -24.01
CA GLU A 164 9.55 -7.09 -25.44
C GLU A 164 10.38 -5.80 -25.61
N GLU A 165 11.47 -5.89 -26.37
CA GLU A 165 12.33 -4.75 -26.71
C GLU A 165 11.57 -3.68 -27.49
N TYR A 166 11.81 -2.41 -27.16
CA TYR A 166 11.30 -1.26 -27.92
C TYR A 166 12.44 -0.63 -28.71
N TRP A 167 12.28 -0.51 -30.03
CA TRP A 167 13.27 0.14 -30.89
C TRP A 167 13.12 1.66 -30.83
N VAL A 168 14.24 2.36 -30.79
CA VAL A 168 14.32 3.82 -30.79
C VAL A 168 15.00 4.25 -32.08
N ASP A 169 14.28 5.02 -32.90
CA ASP A 169 14.84 5.64 -34.10
C ASP A 169 15.83 6.74 -33.75
N ARG A 170 16.76 7.04 -34.66
CA ARG A 170 17.77 8.10 -34.51
C ARG A 170 17.23 9.41 -33.94
N ASP A 171 16.15 9.90 -34.53
CA ASP A 171 15.54 11.19 -34.19
C ASP A 171 14.78 11.16 -32.83
N ASP A 172 14.59 9.96 -32.29
CA ASP A 172 13.85 9.65 -31.07
C ASP A 172 14.77 9.25 -29.88
N VAL A 173 16.10 9.26 -30.05
CA VAL A 173 17.12 8.89 -29.03
C VAL A 173 17.28 9.94 -27.91
N ALA A 174 16.97 11.21 -28.19
CA ALA A 174 17.12 12.33 -27.24
C ALA A 174 18.51 12.43 -26.55
N GLY A 175 19.58 11.97 -27.21
CA GLY A 175 20.95 12.01 -26.69
C GLY A 175 21.31 10.91 -25.68
N ALA A 176 20.49 9.88 -25.53
CA ALA A 176 20.78 8.75 -24.66
C ALA A 176 21.99 7.92 -25.12
N LYS A 177 22.70 7.31 -24.16
CA LYS A 177 23.91 6.50 -24.37
C LYS A 177 23.72 5.06 -23.89
N GLU A 178 24.54 4.15 -24.43
CA GLU A 178 24.65 2.76 -24.00
C GLU A 178 24.74 2.64 -22.46
N GLY A 179 23.81 1.89 -21.87
CA GLY A 179 23.74 1.63 -20.43
C GLY A 179 22.94 2.64 -19.61
N GLU A 180 22.54 3.79 -20.17
CA GLU A 180 21.75 4.78 -19.43
C GLU A 180 20.33 4.27 -19.13
N LEU A 181 19.81 4.57 -17.93
CA LEU A 181 18.40 4.35 -17.61
C LEU A 181 17.55 5.43 -18.30
N VAL A 182 16.55 5.02 -19.08
CA VAL A 182 15.69 5.94 -19.83
C VAL A 182 14.21 5.68 -19.60
N LEU A 183 13.44 6.76 -19.69
CA LEU A 183 11.99 6.74 -19.75
C LEU A 183 11.55 7.13 -21.17
N ALA A 184 10.65 6.37 -21.78
CA ALA A 184 10.27 6.53 -23.18
C ALA A 184 8.79 6.28 -23.47
N ASP A 185 8.18 7.09 -24.34
CA ASP A 185 6.78 6.96 -24.73
C ASP A 185 6.62 6.00 -25.93
N PRO A 186 5.67 5.04 -25.92
CA PRO A 186 5.46 4.12 -27.05
C PRO A 186 4.90 4.83 -28.29
N VAL A 187 5.64 4.77 -29.39
CA VAL A 187 5.25 5.34 -30.68
C VAL A 187 4.17 4.47 -31.34
N ARG A 188 2.98 5.05 -31.58
CA ARG A 188 1.83 4.35 -32.18
C ARG A 188 2.06 3.99 -33.65
N SER A 189 2.61 2.81 -33.91
CA SER A 189 2.72 2.24 -35.26
C SER A 189 1.33 2.07 -35.91
N ARG A 190 1.18 2.56 -37.15
CA ARG A 190 0.02 2.26 -38.01
C ARG A 190 0.04 0.83 -38.58
N LYS A 191 1.14 0.08 -38.44
CA LYS A 191 1.29 -1.31 -38.88
C LYS A 191 1.28 -2.25 -37.66
N HIS A 192 0.37 -3.22 -37.65
CA HIS A 192 0.31 -4.30 -36.65
C HIS A 192 1.43 -5.35 -36.78
N MET A 193 2.31 -5.23 -37.79
CA MET A 193 3.50 -6.06 -37.95
C MET A 193 4.74 -5.15 -37.98
N GLY A 194 5.72 -5.48 -37.14
CA GLY A 194 6.97 -4.75 -36.93
C GLY A 194 7.37 -4.79 -35.46
N PRO A 195 8.64 -4.49 -35.11
CA PRO A 195 9.03 -4.28 -33.73
C PRO A 195 8.25 -3.08 -33.14
N LYS A 196 8.02 -3.11 -31.82
CA LYS A 196 7.49 -1.96 -31.10
C LYS A 196 8.52 -0.82 -31.14
N ARG A 197 8.03 0.42 -31.17
CA ARG A 197 8.86 1.63 -31.18
C ARG A 197 8.58 2.50 -29.97
N ALA A 198 9.58 3.23 -29.51
CA ALA A 198 9.46 4.20 -28.43
C ALA A 198 10.34 5.43 -28.69
N ARG A 199 9.96 6.57 -28.10
CA ARG A 199 10.73 7.82 -28.09
C ARG A 199 11.20 8.11 -26.68
N ILE A 200 12.50 8.37 -26.51
CA ILE A 200 13.05 8.73 -25.20
C ILE A 200 12.52 10.12 -24.80
N LYS A 201 11.87 10.17 -23.62
CA LYS A 201 11.25 11.35 -23.01
C LYS A 201 12.18 11.97 -21.97
N GLU A 202 12.81 11.13 -21.15
CA GLU A 202 13.74 11.54 -20.10
C GLU A 202 14.92 10.55 -20.02
N ARG A 203 16.12 11.08 -19.79
CA ARG A 203 17.31 10.34 -19.38
C ARG A 203 17.43 10.46 -17.86
N LEU A 204 17.58 9.34 -17.16
CA LEU A 204 17.75 9.28 -15.70
C LEU A 204 19.22 9.10 -15.29
N ASP A 205 20.14 9.31 -16.25
CA ASP A 205 21.60 9.21 -16.13
C ASP A 205 22.05 7.91 -15.43
N ASP A 206 22.62 7.98 -14.22
CA ASP A 206 23.14 6.82 -13.48
C ASP A 206 22.07 6.11 -12.64
N ILE A 207 21.99 4.80 -12.84
CA ILE A 207 21.20 3.82 -12.10
C ILE A 207 21.54 3.81 -10.59
N SER A 208 22.75 4.20 -10.19
CA SER A 208 23.15 4.29 -8.77
C SER A 208 22.52 5.47 -8.01
N SER A 209 21.90 6.42 -8.73
CA SER A 209 21.30 7.61 -8.14
C SER A 209 19.94 7.34 -7.49
N ALA A 210 19.65 8.06 -6.41
CA ALA A 210 18.36 8.08 -5.74
C ALA A 210 17.18 8.31 -6.70
N LYS A 211 17.32 9.31 -7.59
CA LYS A 211 16.30 9.63 -8.60
C LYS A 211 15.99 8.42 -9.49
N ALA A 212 17.01 7.69 -9.95
CA ALA A 212 16.79 6.49 -10.73
C ALA A 212 16.05 5.41 -9.92
N ILE A 213 16.50 5.12 -8.69
CA ILE A 213 15.91 4.09 -7.81
C ILE A 213 14.41 4.31 -7.57
N SER A 214 14.00 5.49 -7.11
CA SER A 214 12.59 5.78 -6.83
C SER A 214 11.74 5.83 -8.10
N MET A 215 12.28 6.34 -9.21
CA MET A 215 11.56 6.35 -10.50
C MET A 215 11.31 4.92 -11.03
N ILE A 216 12.22 3.97 -10.78
CA ILE A 216 11.98 2.55 -11.11
C ILE A 216 10.76 2.02 -10.36
N ALA A 217 10.67 2.23 -9.05
CA ALA A 217 9.56 1.76 -8.23
C ALA A 217 8.22 2.41 -8.63
N ILE A 218 8.22 3.74 -8.85
CA ILE A 218 7.08 4.52 -9.36
C ILE A 218 6.51 3.90 -10.64
N HIS A 219 7.37 3.55 -11.60
CA HIS A 219 6.94 2.99 -12.88
C HIS A 219 6.60 1.49 -12.80
N ALA A 220 7.32 0.68 -12.02
CA ALA A 220 7.06 -0.75 -11.88
C ALA A 220 5.71 -1.06 -11.20
N HIS A 221 5.17 -0.10 -10.44
CA HIS A 221 3.92 -0.16 -9.70
C HIS A 221 2.77 0.68 -10.30
N ASP A 222 2.93 1.27 -11.50
CA ASP A 222 1.93 2.13 -12.14
C ASP A 222 1.46 3.31 -11.22
N ILE A 223 2.39 3.99 -10.55
CA ILE A 223 2.12 5.17 -9.70
C ILE A 223 1.96 6.43 -10.58
N PRO A 224 0.81 7.14 -10.54
CA PRO A 224 0.61 8.37 -11.29
C PRO A 224 1.34 9.55 -10.62
N TYR A 225 2.48 9.97 -11.17
CA TYR A 225 3.26 11.09 -10.63
C TYR A 225 3.02 12.43 -11.36
N GLU A 226 2.94 12.45 -12.69
CA GLU A 226 2.65 13.67 -13.47
C GLU A 226 1.20 14.14 -13.28
N PHE A 227 0.99 15.44 -13.03
CA PHE A 227 -0.34 16.06 -12.94
C PHE A 227 -0.82 16.50 -14.33
N PRO A 228 -2.10 16.29 -14.69
CA PRO A 228 -2.71 16.88 -15.88
C PRO A 228 -2.70 18.42 -15.87
N GLU A 229 -2.65 19.02 -17.06
CA GLU A 229 -2.53 20.48 -17.23
C GLU A 229 -3.75 21.26 -16.69
N ASP A 230 -4.96 20.68 -16.77
CA ASP A 230 -6.18 21.25 -16.21
C ASP A 230 -6.20 21.19 -14.67
N VAL A 231 -5.59 20.15 -14.09
CA VAL A 231 -5.42 20.00 -12.64
C VAL A 231 -4.44 21.04 -12.08
N ILE A 232 -3.31 21.26 -12.76
CA ILE A 232 -2.32 22.30 -12.41
C ILE A 232 -2.99 23.68 -12.48
N LYS A 233 -3.66 24.00 -13.59
CA LYS A 233 -4.37 25.28 -13.77
C LYS A 233 -5.49 25.50 -12.76
N GLN A 234 -6.18 24.46 -12.30
CA GLN A 234 -7.17 24.58 -11.23
C GLN A 234 -6.50 24.91 -9.88
N ALA A 235 -5.35 24.31 -9.57
CA ALA A 235 -4.60 24.60 -8.34
C ALA A 235 -4.02 26.02 -8.33
N GLU A 236 -3.36 26.44 -9.40
CA GLU A 236 -2.75 27.78 -9.54
C GLU A 236 -3.78 28.91 -9.53
N ALA A 237 -5.03 28.63 -9.93
CA ALA A 237 -6.13 29.61 -9.90
C ALA A 237 -6.84 29.72 -8.53
N ALA A 238 -6.51 28.87 -7.56
CA ALA A 238 -7.09 28.90 -6.22
C ALA A 238 -6.64 30.14 -5.43
N LYS A 239 -7.39 30.52 -4.38
CA LYS A 239 -7.19 31.76 -3.64
C LYS A 239 -7.43 31.57 -2.13
N PRO A 240 -6.68 32.24 -1.25
CA PRO A 240 -6.91 32.19 0.20
C PRO A 240 -8.34 32.55 0.59
N VAL A 241 -8.86 31.87 1.61
CA VAL A 241 -10.23 32.07 2.11
C VAL A 241 -10.24 33.07 3.26
N GLY A 242 -11.15 34.05 3.22
CA GLY A 242 -11.35 34.99 4.34
C GLY A 242 -12.30 34.45 5.42
N VAL A 243 -12.33 35.12 6.58
CA VAL A 243 -13.09 34.69 7.78
C VAL A 243 -14.62 34.70 7.62
N LYS A 244 -15.16 35.29 6.54
CA LYS A 244 -16.61 35.46 6.35
C LYS A 244 -17.34 34.11 6.23
N GLY A 245 -18.13 33.78 7.26
CA GLY A 245 -18.88 32.52 7.33
C GLY A 245 -18.10 31.36 7.96
N ARG A 246 -16.93 31.63 8.55
CA ARG A 246 -16.09 30.69 9.29
C ARG A 246 -16.03 31.08 10.76
N THR A 247 -15.71 30.13 11.64
CA THR A 247 -15.30 30.42 13.02
C THR A 247 -13.91 31.06 13.02
N ASP A 248 -13.74 32.16 13.75
CA ASP A 248 -12.42 32.77 13.91
C ASP A 248 -11.63 32.03 15.00
N LEU A 249 -10.44 31.57 14.65
CA LEU A 249 -9.51 30.84 15.52
C LEU A 249 -8.11 31.49 15.52
N ARG A 250 -7.95 32.67 14.91
CA ARG A 250 -6.65 33.33 14.66
C ARG A 250 -5.94 33.88 15.90
N ASP A 251 -6.67 33.97 17.02
CA ASP A 251 -6.18 34.41 18.33
C ASP A 251 -5.87 33.23 19.27
N ILE A 252 -6.19 31.98 18.87
CA ILE A 252 -5.79 30.77 19.60
C ILE A 252 -4.39 30.35 19.12
N PRO A 253 -3.40 30.14 20.00
CA PRO A 253 -2.03 29.78 19.62
C PRO A 253 -1.90 28.30 19.26
N LEU A 254 -2.60 27.90 18.19
CA LEU A 254 -2.44 26.61 17.49
C LEU A 254 -1.02 26.51 16.91
N ILE A 255 -0.37 25.36 17.04
CA ILE A 255 0.96 25.09 16.47
C ILE A 255 0.95 23.79 15.66
N THR A 256 1.81 23.70 14.64
CA THR A 256 2.08 22.43 13.93
C THR A 256 3.28 21.76 14.59
N ILE A 257 3.30 20.42 14.68
CA ILE A 257 4.42 19.65 15.24
C ILE A 257 4.81 18.51 14.31
N ASP A 258 5.94 18.67 13.63
CA ASP A 258 6.25 17.94 12.39
C ASP A 258 7.73 17.52 12.27
N PRO A 259 8.09 16.73 11.25
CA PRO A 259 9.48 16.61 10.79
C PRO A 259 10.00 17.98 10.32
N ALA A 260 11.27 18.31 10.62
CA ALA A 260 11.87 19.61 10.26
C ALA A 260 12.03 19.83 8.73
N ASP A 261 11.88 18.77 7.94
CA ASP A 261 11.92 18.72 6.48
C ASP A 261 10.51 18.74 5.82
N ALA A 262 9.43 18.72 6.61
CA ALA A 262 8.06 18.76 6.11
C ALA A 262 7.66 20.13 5.52
N ARG A 263 6.68 20.12 4.61
CA ARG A 263 6.10 21.32 3.95
C ARG A 263 4.58 21.30 3.87
N ASP A 264 4.00 20.11 3.90
CA ASP A 264 2.58 19.77 3.82
C ASP A 264 1.97 19.59 5.23
N HIS A 265 1.87 20.69 5.98
CA HIS A 265 1.32 20.72 7.34
C HIS A 265 -0.21 20.53 7.31
N ASP A 266 -0.65 19.27 7.42
CA ASP A 266 -2.06 18.86 7.47
C ASP A 266 -2.77 19.33 8.74
N ASP A 267 -2.09 19.30 9.89
CA ASP A 267 -2.70 19.46 11.22
C ASP A 267 -1.97 20.44 12.15
N ALA A 268 -2.75 21.08 13.03
CA ALA A 268 -2.28 21.97 14.08
C ALA A 268 -3.06 21.72 15.38
N ILE A 269 -2.35 21.78 16.51
CA ILE A 269 -2.88 21.40 17.82
C ILE A 269 -2.71 22.49 18.88
N TRP A 270 -3.65 22.51 19.83
CA TRP A 270 -3.62 23.34 21.03
C TRP A 270 -4.42 22.69 22.16
N ALA A 271 -4.14 23.02 23.42
CA ALA A 271 -4.95 22.60 24.56
C ALA A 271 -4.85 23.59 25.73
N GLU A 272 -5.83 23.49 26.63
CA GLU A 272 -5.89 24.14 27.94
C GLU A 272 -6.50 23.18 28.98
N ALA A 273 -6.30 23.47 30.27
CA ALA A 273 -7.12 22.84 31.31
C ALA A 273 -8.57 23.31 31.16
N ASP A 274 -9.55 22.41 31.28
CA ASP A 274 -10.96 22.76 31.05
C ASP A 274 -11.44 23.83 32.06
N PRO A 275 -11.92 25.00 31.63
CA PRO A 275 -12.44 26.03 32.52
C PRO A 275 -13.80 25.67 33.16
N ASP A 276 -14.43 24.57 32.77
CA ASP A 276 -15.67 24.07 33.40
C ASP A 276 -15.40 23.55 34.83
N VAL A 277 -16.02 24.20 35.82
CA VAL A 277 -15.86 23.87 37.25
C VAL A 277 -16.36 22.47 37.60
N GLU A 278 -17.29 21.91 36.83
CA GLU A 278 -17.80 20.55 37.01
C GLU A 278 -16.83 19.50 36.43
N ASN A 279 -15.95 19.87 35.49
CA ASN A 279 -14.91 19.00 34.92
C ASN A 279 -13.53 19.27 35.55
N LYS A 280 -13.48 19.37 36.88
CA LYS A 280 -12.26 19.74 37.63
C LYS A 280 -11.05 18.84 37.29
N GLY A 281 -10.06 19.41 36.61
CA GLY A 281 -8.82 18.73 36.20
C GLY A 281 -8.90 18.02 34.85
N GLY A 282 -10.01 18.16 34.12
CA GLY A 282 -10.13 17.79 32.72
C GLY A 282 -9.43 18.78 31.78
N TRP A 283 -9.54 18.51 30.48
CA TRP A 283 -8.80 19.21 29.42
C TRP A 283 -9.71 19.58 28.25
N HIS A 284 -9.52 20.77 27.70
CA HIS A 284 -10.08 21.20 26.42
C HIS A 284 -8.95 21.23 25.39
N ALA A 285 -9.10 20.51 24.28
CA ALA A 285 -8.14 20.45 23.20
C ALA A 285 -8.79 20.85 21.87
N ILE A 286 -7.98 21.39 20.97
CA ILE A 286 -8.37 21.71 19.60
C ILE A 286 -7.38 21.02 18.66
N VAL A 287 -7.93 20.29 17.68
CA VAL A 287 -7.21 19.80 16.51
C VAL A 287 -7.80 20.49 15.28
N ALA A 288 -7.01 21.30 14.60
CA ALA A 288 -7.38 22.03 13.40
C ALA A 288 -6.68 21.41 12.18
N ILE A 289 -7.46 20.99 11.18
CA ILE A 289 -6.98 20.28 9.98
C ILE A 289 -7.19 21.16 8.74
N ALA A 290 -6.26 21.13 7.79
CA ALA A 290 -6.35 21.82 6.50
C ALA A 290 -7.70 21.59 5.78
N ASP A 291 -8.39 22.67 5.38
CA ASP A 291 -9.70 22.62 4.71
C ASP A 291 -9.60 22.35 3.21
N VAL A 292 -8.99 21.22 2.86
CA VAL A 292 -8.74 20.78 1.47
C VAL A 292 -10.04 20.66 0.67
N ALA A 293 -11.14 20.25 1.32
CA ALA A 293 -12.47 20.14 0.71
C ALA A 293 -12.99 21.46 0.11
N HIS A 294 -12.47 22.61 0.56
CA HIS A 294 -12.80 23.90 -0.04
C HIS A 294 -12.22 24.10 -1.44
N TYR A 295 -11.00 23.61 -1.68
CA TYR A 295 -10.28 23.78 -2.94
C TYR A 295 -10.50 22.60 -3.90
N VAL A 296 -10.61 21.39 -3.33
CA VAL A 296 -10.87 20.14 -4.05
C VAL A 296 -12.35 19.80 -3.89
N THR A 297 -13.20 20.49 -4.66
CA THR A 297 -14.65 20.23 -4.69
C THR A 297 -14.98 18.96 -5.49
N PRO A 298 -16.06 18.24 -5.15
CA PRO A 298 -16.53 17.07 -5.92
C PRO A 298 -16.61 17.33 -7.44
N GLU A 299 -16.35 16.29 -8.23
CA GLU A 299 -16.39 16.28 -9.70
C GLU A 299 -15.45 17.28 -10.40
N SER A 300 -14.53 17.92 -9.68
CA SER A 300 -13.51 18.80 -10.28
C SER A 300 -12.34 18.03 -10.90
N ALA A 301 -11.42 18.74 -11.58
CA ALA A 301 -10.23 18.08 -12.14
C ALA A 301 -9.29 17.62 -11.02
N LEU A 302 -9.06 18.49 -10.02
CA LEU A 302 -8.35 18.15 -8.79
C LEU A 302 -8.94 16.92 -8.10
N ASP A 303 -10.26 16.83 -8.00
CA ASP A 303 -10.97 15.72 -7.34
C ASP A 303 -10.75 14.38 -8.05
N ARG A 304 -10.94 14.33 -9.36
CA ARG A 304 -10.69 13.12 -10.16
C ARG A 304 -9.24 12.65 -10.08
N GLU A 305 -8.28 13.57 -10.09
CA GLU A 305 -6.86 13.24 -9.98
C GLU A 305 -6.47 12.80 -8.55
N ALA A 306 -7.03 13.45 -7.52
CA ALA A 306 -6.85 13.06 -6.13
C ALA A 306 -7.43 11.67 -5.84
N LEU A 307 -8.60 11.33 -6.39
CA LEU A 307 -9.21 10.00 -6.30
C LEU A 307 -8.39 8.93 -7.06
N LYS A 308 -7.83 9.29 -8.23
CA LYS A 308 -6.94 8.43 -9.04
C LYS A 308 -5.58 8.14 -8.37
N ARG A 309 -5.06 9.11 -7.60
CA ARG A 309 -3.88 8.94 -6.75
C ARG A 309 -4.22 8.19 -5.47
N GLY A 310 -5.32 8.57 -4.82
CA GLY A 310 -5.88 8.05 -3.57
C GLY A 310 -5.10 8.47 -2.31
N ASN A 311 -3.78 8.56 -2.41
CA ASN A 311 -2.87 9.01 -1.37
C ASN A 311 -1.55 9.53 -1.97
N SER A 312 -0.81 10.33 -1.20
CA SER A 312 0.61 10.61 -1.49
C SER A 312 1.45 9.34 -1.28
N CYS A 313 2.57 9.22 -2.00
CA CYS A 313 3.56 8.15 -1.83
C CYS A 313 4.91 8.74 -1.40
N TYR A 314 5.56 8.16 -0.40
CA TYR A 314 6.75 8.70 0.25
C TYR A 314 7.98 7.82 -0.02
N PHE A 315 8.85 8.27 -0.92
CA PHE A 315 10.11 7.63 -1.25
C PHE A 315 11.27 8.34 -0.54
N PRO A 316 12.40 7.66 -0.24
CA PRO A 316 13.53 8.26 0.48
C PRO A 316 14.10 9.57 -0.08
N ASP A 317 13.93 9.87 -1.38
CA ASP A 317 14.39 11.11 -2.02
C ASP A 317 13.28 12.08 -2.46
N ARG A 318 12.01 11.65 -2.42
CA ARG A 318 10.88 12.41 -3.00
C ARG A 318 9.53 12.00 -2.43
N VAL A 319 8.60 12.95 -2.39
CA VAL A 319 7.17 12.67 -2.28
C VAL A 319 6.56 12.69 -3.68
N VAL A 320 5.68 11.73 -3.99
CA VAL A 320 4.73 11.85 -5.09
C VAL A 320 3.38 12.26 -4.46
N PRO A 321 3.01 13.55 -4.49
CA PRO A 321 1.89 14.03 -3.69
C PRO A 321 0.54 13.70 -4.34
N MET A 322 -0.50 13.61 -3.50
CA MET A 322 -1.90 13.47 -3.97
C MET A 322 -2.40 14.74 -4.69
N LEU A 323 -1.91 15.92 -4.27
CA LEU A 323 -2.35 17.24 -4.75
C LEU A 323 -1.15 18.08 -5.25
N PRO A 324 -1.34 19.01 -6.22
CA PRO A 324 -0.28 19.92 -6.66
C PRO A 324 0.24 20.83 -5.54
N GLU A 325 1.52 21.20 -5.61
CA GLU A 325 2.25 21.95 -4.56
C GLU A 325 1.59 23.28 -4.19
N ALA A 326 0.98 23.98 -5.16
CA ALA A 326 0.21 25.22 -4.93
C ALA A 326 -0.96 25.07 -3.94
N LEU A 327 -1.42 23.82 -3.70
CA LEU A 327 -2.35 23.50 -2.63
C LEU A 327 -1.61 22.83 -1.45
N SER A 328 -0.87 21.75 -1.69
CA SER A 328 -0.32 20.90 -0.63
C SER A 328 0.76 21.59 0.21
N ALA A 329 1.60 22.44 -0.39
CA ALA A 329 2.69 23.15 0.29
C ALA A 329 2.42 24.65 0.51
N ASP A 330 1.33 25.21 -0.05
CA ASP A 330 0.90 26.59 0.20
C ASP A 330 -0.54 26.65 0.76
N LEU A 331 -1.57 26.71 -0.10
CA LEU A 331 -2.91 27.17 0.28
C LEU A 331 -3.67 26.28 1.30
N CYS A 332 -3.30 25.00 1.40
CA CYS A 332 -3.82 24.08 2.43
C CYS A 332 -2.90 23.98 3.65
N SER A 333 -1.57 24.02 3.44
CA SER A 333 -0.57 23.84 4.50
C SER A 333 -0.72 24.89 5.60
N LEU A 334 -0.78 24.46 6.87
CA LEU A 334 -1.05 25.28 8.05
C LEU A 334 0.14 26.16 8.51
N MET A 335 0.78 26.84 7.55
CA MET A 335 2.02 27.60 7.69
C MET A 335 2.01 28.63 8.83
N PRO A 336 3.13 28.77 9.57
CA PRO A 336 3.23 29.68 10.71
C PRO A 336 3.06 31.15 10.30
N ASN A 337 2.30 31.89 11.11
CA ASN A 337 1.94 33.29 10.97
C ASN A 337 1.12 33.66 9.72
N VAL A 338 0.63 32.68 8.95
CA VAL A 338 -0.25 32.90 7.78
C VAL A 338 -1.69 32.49 8.10
N GLU A 339 -2.68 33.23 7.59
CA GLU A 339 -4.09 32.84 7.71
C GLU A 339 -4.41 31.63 6.82
N ARG A 340 -5.07 30.62 7.39
CA ARG A 340 -5.39 29.34 6.74
C ARG A 340 -6.77 28.82 7.10
N ALA A 341 -7.46 28.30 6.10
CA ALA A 341 -8.77 27.68 6.24
C ALA A 341 -8.65 26.28 6.85
N CYS A 342 -9.43 25.99 7.88
CA CYS A 342 -9.37 24.71 8.59
C CYS A 342 -10.76 24.11 8.86
N MET A 343 -10.81 22.79 8.96
CA MET A 343 -11.86 22.06 9.68
C MET A 343 -11.30 21.68 11.05
N ALA A 344 -11.86 22.23 12.12
CA ALA A 344 -11.34 22.03 13.47
C ALA A 344 -12.34 21.26 14.35
N VAL A 345 -11.82 20.41 15.23
CA VAL A 345 -12.58 19.73 16.27
C VAL A 345 -12.09 20.18 17.64
N HIS A 346 -13.01 20.75 18.42
CA HIS A 346 -12.85 20.93 19.84
C HIS A 346 -13.20 19.61 20.54
N MET A 347 -12.38 19.18 21.49
CA MET A 347 -12.55 17.96 22.26
C MET A 347 -12.41 18.27 23.75
N TRP A 348 -13.30 17.70 24.57
CA TRP A 348 -13.24 17.85 26.03
C TRP A 348 -13.07 16.48 26.67
N PHE A 349 -12.08 16.36 27.56
CA PHE A 349 -11.70 15.15 28.27
C PHE A 349 -11.87 15.34 29.77
N ASP A 350 -12.22 14.27 30.49
CA ASP A 350 -12.11 14.28 31.95
C ASP A 350 -10.66 14.17 32.43
N ALA A 351 -10.45 14.28 33.74
CA ALA A 351 -9.13 14.17 34.38
C ALA A 351 -8.41 12.83 34.14
N HIS A 352 -9.10 11.84 33.56
CA HIS A 352 -8.60 10.49 33.23
C HIS A 352 -8.58 10.21 31.72
N GLY A 353 -8.64 11.26 30.88
CA GLY A 353 -8.54 11.18 29.42
C GLY A 353 -9.77 10.64 28.71
N ARG A 354 -10.90 10.46 29.38
CA ARG A 354 -12.14 10.00 28.74
C ARG A 354 -12.81 11.19 28.07
N LYS A 355 -12.94 11.15 26.75
CA LYS A 355 -13.68 12.15 25.96
C LYS A 355 -15.13 12.25 26.44
N ILE A 356 -15.49 13.41 26.98
CA ILE A 356 -16.84 13.79 27.42
C ILE A 356 -17.69 14.20 26.22
N ARG A 357 -17.17 15.12 25.39
CA ARG A 357 -17.87 15.70 24.23
C ARG A 357 -16.88 16.22 23.18
N HIS A 358 -17.36 16.41 21.96
CA HIS A 358 -16.65 17.10 20.89
C HIS A 358 -17.55 18.16 20.23
N LYS A 359 -16.96 19.05 19.43
CA LYS A 359 -17.67 19.97 18.54
C LYS A 359 -16.80 20.29 17.32
N PHE A 360 -17.28 19.97 16.13
CA PHE A 360 -16.67 20.41 14.87
C PHE A 360 -17.07 21.84 14.52
N VAL A 361 -16.12 22.59 13.95
CA VAL A 361 -16.32 23.93 13.37
C VAL A 361 -15.49 24.08 12.10
N ARG A 362 -16.01 24.82 11.11
CA ARG A 362 -15.23 25.20 9.93
C ARG A 362 -14.70 26.62 10.14
N GLY A 363 -13.39 26.76 10.19
CA GLY A 363 -12.70 27.91 10.75
C GLY A 363 -11.74 28.60 9.79
N LEU A 364 -11.21 29.73 10.28
CA LEU A 364 -9.99 30.35 9.80
C LEU A 364 -9.04 30.46 11.00
N MET A 365 -7.85 29.88 10.88
CA MET A 365 -6.81 29.91 11.91
C MET A 365 -5.56 30.65 11.39
N LYS A 366 -4.59 30.84 12.27
CA LYS A 366 -3.26 31.34 11.96
C LYS A 366 -2.30 30.63 12.92
N SER A 367 -1.46 29.73 12.41
CA SER A 367 -0.53 28.96 13.25
C SER A 367 0.45 29.92 13.94
N ALA A 368 0.67 29.76 15.24
CA ALA A 368 1.62 30.59 15.99
C ALA A 368 3.07 30.19 15.71
N ALA A 369 3.32 28.90 15.48
CA ALA A 369 4.63 28.33 15.18
C ALA A 369 4.49 26.97 14.48
N ASN A 370 5.51 26.64 13.69
CA ASN A 370 5.82 25.27 13.28
C ASN A 370 7.02 24.84 14.12
N VAL A 371 6.91 23.73 14.86
CA VAL A 371 7.92 23.26 15.81
C VAL A 371 8.32 21.83 15.44
N SER A 372 9.61 21.53 15.34
CA SER A 372 10.02 20.16 15.04
C SER A 372 9.78 19.20 16.22
N TYR A 373 9.54 17.92 15.96
CA TYR A 373 9.40 16.89 17.03
C TYR A 373 10.55 16.91 18.05
N THR A 374 11.78 17.15 17.58
CA THR A 374 12.99 17.26 18.42
C THR A 374 12.99 18.51 19.29
N GLU A 375 12.58 19.67 18.78
CA GLU A 375 12.46 20.90 19.57
C GLU A 375 11.33 20.82 20.60
N ALA A 376 10.16 20.27 20.22
CA ALA A 376 9.03 20.10 21.13
C ALA A 376 9.39 19.17 22.31
N GLN A 377 10.13 18.09 22.02
CA GLN A 377 10.68 17.19 23.04
C GLN A 377 11.72 17.91 23.92
N ALA A 378 12.73 18.56 23.32
CA ALA A 378 13.79 19.25 24.06
C ALA A 378 13.26 20.36 24.99
N ALA A 379 12.23 21.10 24.55
CA ALA A 379 11.58 22.13 25.36
C ALA A 379 10.87 21.55 26.60
N ILE A 380 10.19 20.41 26.46
CA ILE A 380 9.54 19.69 27.56
C ILE A 380 10.56 19.09 28.52
N ASP A 381 11.70 18.62 28.00
CA ASP A 381 12.84 18.10 28.77
C ASP A 381 13.70 19.22 29.41
N GLY A 382 13.27 20.47 29.32
CA GLY A 382 13.86 21.62 30.03
C GLY A 382 14.91 22.42 29.23
N ASN A 383 15.08 22.13 27.94
CA ASN A 383 16.03 22.80 27.04
C ASN A 383 15.30 23.49 25.86
N PRO A 384 14.43 24.50 26.10
CA PRO A 384 13.71 25.19 25.04
C PRO A 384 14.63 26.05 24.16
N SER A 385 14.35 26.06 22.85
CA SER A 385 14.87 27.01 21.87
C SER A 385 14.17 28.38 22.00
N ASP A 386 14.71 29.44 21.38
CA ASP A 386 14.07 30.76 21.33
C ASP A 386 12.64 30.71 20.75
N LEU A 387 12.37 29.75 19.86
CA LEU A 387 11.06 29.48 19.28
C LEU A 387 10.09 28.81 20.27
N THR A 388 10.58 27.86 21.07
CA THR A 388 9.74 27.03 21.96
C THR A 388 9.60 27.59 23.38
N ALA A 389 10.55 28.41 23.85
CA ALA A 389 10.49 29.10 25.14
C ALA A 389 9.18 29.89 25.37
N PRO A 390 8.68 30.74 24.44
CA PRO A 390 7.40 31.43 24.61
C PRO A 390 6.17 30.50 24.51
N LEU A 391 6.32 29.28 23.98
CA LEU A 391 5.24 28.30 23.80
C LEU A 391 5.17 27.27 24.95
N LEU A 392 6.21 27.18 25.79
CA LEU A 392 6.38 26.11 26.77
C LEU A 392 5.26 26.05 27.82
N GLU A 393 4.97 27.17 28.48
CA GLU A 393 3.86 27.27 29.45
C GLU A 393 2.47 27.34 28.77
N PRO A 394 2.21 28.19 27.76
CA PRO A 394 0.85 28.40 27.24
C PRO A 394 0.36 27.34 26.23
N VAL A 395 1.25 26.50 25.67
CA VAL A 395 0.87 25.51 24.64
C VAL A 395 1.46 24.12 24.91
N LEU A 396 2.79 23.98 24.99
CA LEU A 396 3.43 22.66 25.05
C LEU A 396 3.08 21.89 26.33
N LYS A 397 3.15 22.53 27.51
CA LYS A 397 2.76 21.87 28.77
C LYS A 397 1.28 21.47 28.82
N PRO A 398 0.31 22.29 28.40
CA PRO A 398 -1.08 21.86 28.23
C PRO A 398 -1.28 20.69 27.27
N LEU A 399 -0.57 20.65 26.14
CA LEU A 399 -0.60 19.50 25.22
C LEU A 399 -0.10 18.22 25.90
N TRP A 400 1.04 18.28 26.61
CA TRP A 400 1.57 17.13 27.36
C TRP A 400 0.71 16.74 28.58
N GLY A 401 0.02 17.70 29.21
CA GLY A 401 -0.94 17.43 30.29
C GLY A 401 -2.15 16.65 29.77
N THR A 402 -2.73 17.13 28.66
CA THR A 402 -3.81 16.46 27.93
C THR A 402 -3.41 15.05 27.47
N PHE A 403 -2.23 14.92 26.85
CA PHE A 403 -1.67 13.63 26.41
C PHE A 403 -1.51 12.64 27.57
N LYS A 404 -1.01 13.08 28.73
CA LYS A 404 -0.89 12.22 29.93
C LYS A 404 -2.25 11.71 30.40
N ALA A 405 -3.29 12.54 30.35
CA ALA A 405 -4.66 12.11 30.65
C ALA A 405 -5.16 11.09 29.60
N ILE A 406 -5.04 11.38 28.30
CA ILE A 406 -5.43 10.46 27.20
C ILE A 406 -4.70 9.12 27.31
N MET A 407 -3.42 9.12 27.68
CA MET A 407 -2.64 7.90 27.92
C MET A 407 -3.20 7.04 29.07
N GLU A 408 -3.82 7.62 30.10
CA GLU A 408 -4.52 6.86 31.15
C GLU A 408 -5.77 6.16 30.60
N ALA A 409 -6.52 6.81 29.69
CA ALA A 409 -7.62 6.18 28.96
C ALA A 409 -7.14 5.12 27.96
N ARG A 410 -6.02 5.36 27.26
CA ARG A 410 -5.39 4.41 26.33
C ARG A 410 -4.94 3.14 27.05
N ALA A 411 -4.34 3.27 28.23
CA ALA A 411 -3.94 2.13 29.07
C ALA A 411 -5.14 1.25 29.48
N LYS A 412 -6.32 1.85 29.70
CA LYS A 412 -7.58 1.13 29.96
C LYS A 412 -8.23 0.56 28.69
N ARG A 413 -7.89 1.10 27.51
CA ARG A 413 -8.37 0.65 26.19
C ARG A 413 -7.62 -0.59 25.69
N GLU A 414 -6.36 -0.76 26.08
CA GLU A 414 -5.46 -1.85 25.67
C GLU A 414 -5.45 -2.09 24.14
N PRO A 415 -5.01 -1.09 23.32
CA PRO A 415 -4.68 -1.30 21.90
C PRO A 415 -3.53 -2.31 21.74
N LEU A 416 -3.31 -2.81 20.52
CA LEU A 416 -2.25 -3.78 20.23
C LEU A 416 -0.86 -3.17 20.42
N ASP A 417 -0.08 -3.72 21.35
CA ASP A 417 1.20 -3.15 21.78
C ASP A 417 2.39 -3.87 21.11
N LEU A 418 2.47 -3.73 19.78
CA LEU A 418 3.61 -4.20 18.98
C LEU A 418 4.66 -3.07 18.87
N ASP A 419 5.88 -3.34 19.34
CA ASP A 419 7.02 -2.45 19.17
C ASP A 419 7.94 -3.01 18.07
N LEU A 420 8.15 -2.22 17.02
CA LEU A 420 8.87 -2.63 15.81
C LEU A 420 9.76 -1.46 15.33
N PRO A 421 11.08 -1.67 15.18
CA PRO A 421 12.01 -0.58 14.87
C PRO A 421 11.86 -0.10 13.41
N GLU A 422 11.38 1.13 13.24
CA GLU A 422 11.45 1.84 11.96
C GLU A 422 12.91 2.20 11.61
N ARG A 423 13.26 2.13 10.31
CA ARG A 423 14.56 2.55 9.78
C ARG A 423 14.40 3.79 8.91
N ARG A 424 15.31 4.75 9.05
CA ARG A 424 15.49 5.89 8.14
C ARG A 424 16.68 5.61 7.23
N ILE A 425 16.48 5.75 5.92
CA ILE A 425 17.58 5.82 4.94
C ILE A 425 18.04 7.28 4.89
N GLU A 426 19.34 7.49 5.05
CA GLU A 426 19.96 8.82 4.96
C GLU A 426 20.70 8.92 3.61
N ILE A 427 20.53 10.05 2.93
CA ILE A 427 20.95 10.27 1.54
C ILE A 427 21.66 11.64 1.46
N ASN A 428 22.74 11.76 0.69
CA ASN A 428 23.42 13.03 0.42
C ASN A 428 22.84 13.79 -0.79
N ASP A 429 23.33 15.01 -1.04
CA ASP A 429 22.88 15.86 -2.16
C ASP A 429 23.14 15.20 -3.53
N GLU A 430 24.14 14.33 -3.65
CA GLU A 430 24.40 13.52 -4.86
C GLU A 430 23.41 12.35 -5.07
N GLY A 431 22.57 12.04 -4.09
CA GLY A 431 21.56 10.97 -4.18
C GLY A 431 22.09 9.56 -3.88
N HIS A 432 23.14 9.41 -3.10
CA HIS A 432 23.67 8.13 -2.62
C HIS A 432 23.31 7.89 -1.15
N VAL A 433 23.08 6.63 -0.76
CA VAL A 433 22.81 6.26 0.63
C VAL A 433 24.09 6.41 1.45
N THR A 434 24.08 7.28 2.45
CA THR A 434 25.21 7.50 3.37
C THR A 434 25.13 6.55 4.56
N ASN A 435 23.93 6.33 5.09
CA ASN A 435 23.69 5.63 6.34
C ASN A 435 22.25 5.07 6.42
N ILE A 436 22.02 4.12 7.32
CA ILE A 436 20.71 3.54 7.62
C ILE A 436 20.55 3.55 9.15
N ALA A 437 19.80 4.53 9.66
CA ALA A 437 19.59 4.75 11.09
C ALA A 437 18.30 4.08 11.59
N LEU A 438 18.22 3.78 12.88
CA LEU A 438 16.93 3.55 13.55
C LEU A 438 16.26 4.90 13.82
N ARG A 439 14.94 4.99 13.62
CA ARG A 439 14.18 6.22 13.89
C ARG A 439 13.92 6.36 15.38
N GLU A 440 14.29 7.50 15.97
CA GLU A 440 14.00 7.81 17.36
C GLU A 440 12.51 8.14 17.57
N ARG A 441 11.85 7.46 18.52
CA ARG A 441 10.41 7.64 18.82
C ARG A 441 10.21 8.44 20.12
N PHE A 442 10.40 9.76 20.03
CA PHE A 442 10.10 10.71 21.13
C PHE A 442 8.63 10.72 21.55
N ASP A 443 8.36 11.17 22.78
CA ASP A 443 7.01 11.41 23.29
C ASP A 443 6.27 12.49 22.47
N ALA A 444 7.00 13.46 21.90
CA ALA A 444 6.44 14.46 20.98
C ALA A 444 5.66 13.83 19.79
N HIS A 445 6.15 12.72 19.22
CA HIS A 445 5.41 11.98 18.18
C HIS A 445 4.09 11.40 18.73
N ARG A 446 4.12 10.89 19.96
CA ARG A 446 2.99 10.22 20.63
C ARG A 446 1.89 11.21 21.06
N VAL A 447 2.26 12.45 21.38
CA VAL A 447 1.34 13.56 21.62
C VAL A 447 0.49 13.80 20.37
N VAL A 448 1.12 13.97 19.20
CA VAL A 448 0.42 14.15 17.92
C VAL A 448 -0.39 12.89 17.58
N GLU A 449 0.19 11.69 17.71
CA GLU A 449 -0.47 10.39 17.47
C GLU A 449 -1.83 10.27 18.20
N GLU A 450 -1.88 10.47 19.52
CA GLU A 450 -3.13 10.32 20.28
C GLU A 450 -4.10 11.51 20.13
N PHE A 451 -3.62 12.73 19.82
CA PHE A 451 -4.49 13.85 19.45
C PHE A 451 -5.20 13.57 18.11
N MET A 452 -4.47 13.06 17.11
CA MET A 452 -5.04 12.70 15.81
C MET A 452 -5.98 11.48 15.90
N ILE A 453 -5.61 10.45 16.67
CA ILE A 453 -6.51 9.32 16.95
C ILE A 453 -7.81 9.80 17.61
N SER A 454 -7.73 10.75 18.55
CA SER A 454 -8.91 11.32 19.22
C SER A 454 -9.80 12.10 18.25
N ALA A 455 -9.23 12.92 17.37
CA ALA A 455 -9.96 13.64 16.33
C ALA A 455 -10.63 12.70 15.31
N ASN A 456 -9.92 11.66 14.86
CA ASN A 456 -10.41 10.60 13.98
C ASN A 456 -11.60 9.82 14.58
N VAL A 457 -11.59 9.55 15.90
CA VAL A 457 -12.75 8.97 16.61
C VAL A 457 -13.93 9.95 16.64
N CYS A 458 -13.69 11.24 16.90
CA CYS A 458 -14.76 12.25 16.89
C CYS A 458 -15.42 12.38 15.51
N ALA A 459 -14.64 12.31 14.42
CA ALA A 459 -15.16 12.40 13.05
C ALA A 459 -16.09 11.23 12.72
N ALA A 460 -15.72 10.01 13.14
CA ALA A 460 -16.60 8.84 13.01
C ALA A 460 -17.89 8.98 13.84
N GLU A 461 -17.78 9.43 15.11
CA GLU A 461 -18.95 9.63 15.98
C GLU A 461 -19.93 10.69 15.47
N GLU A 462 -19.45 11.85 14.97
CA GLU A 462 -20.31 12.92 14.46
C GLU A 462 -21.02 12.47 13.17
N MET A 463 -20.35 11.70 12.29
CA MET A 463 -20.99 11.12 11.10
C MET A 463 -22.07 10.09 11.45
N GLU A 464 -21.80 9.15 12.38
CA GLU A 464 -22.80 8.20 12.89
C GLU A 464 -24.03 8.94 13.47
N LYS A 465 -23.80 9.99 14.26
CA LYS A 465 -24.82 10.83 14.90
C LYS A 465 -25.76 11.53 13.90
N HIS A 466 -25.25 11.99 12.75
CA HIS A 466 -26.08 12.53 11.66
C HIS A 466 -26.61 11.46 10.69
N HIS A 467 -26.37 10.17 10.97
CA HIS A 467 -26.83 9.03 10.16
C HIS A 467 -26.33 9.10 8.70
N LEU A 468 -25.17 9.72 8.46
CA LEU A 468 -24.56 9.80 7.14
C LEU A 468 -23.51 8.70 6.97
N PRO A 469 -23.50 7.98 5.83
CA PRO A 469 -22.40 7.09 5.46
C PRO A 469 -21.05 7.82 5.48
N THR A 470 -20.00 7.13 5.95
CA THR A 470 -18.67 7.70 6.12
C THR A 470 -17.61 6.66 5.78
N MET A 471 -16.39 7.11 5.48
CA MET A 471 -15.27 6.23 5.14
C MET A 471 -14.55 5.78 6.42
N TYR A 472 -14.95 4.63 6.96
CA TYR A 472 -14.25 4.03 8.10
C TYR A 472 -12.88 3.51 7.67
N ARG A 473 -11.90 3.66 8.55
CA ARG A 473 -10.65 2.90 8.50
C ARG A 473 -10.87 1.63 9.33
N VAL A 474 -11.12 0.53 8.64
CA VAL A 474 -11.46 -0.77 9.21
C VAL A 474 -10.19 -1.58 9.45
N HIS A 475 -10.14 -2.29 10.57
CA HIS A 475 -9.17 -3.36 10.82
C HIS A 475 -9.88 -4.46 11.60
N GLU A 476 -10.20 -5.57 10.95
CA GLU A 476 -10.99 -6.66 11.53
C GLU A 476 -10.20 -7.52 12.53
N GLU A 477 -10.87 -8.42 13.25
CA GLU A 477 -10.21 -9.47 14.03
C GLU A 477 -9.35 -10.37 13.12
N PRO A 478 -8.18 -10.87 13.57
CA PRO A 478 -7.42 -11.93 12.89
C PRO A 478 -8.31 -13.10 12.46
N PRO A 479 -8.21 -13.60 11.22
CA PRO A 479 -9.08 -14.67 10.74
C PRO A 479 -8.75 -16.01 11.43
N MET A 480 -9.72 -16.91 11.50
CA MET A 480 -9.65 -18.11 12.34
C MET A 480 -8.49 -19.05 11.98
N ASP A 481 -8.11 -19.16 10.71
CA ASP A 481 -6.94 -19.93 10.26
C ASP A 481 -5.63 -19.34 10.81
N LYS A 482 -5.45 -18.02 10.69
CA LYS A 482 -4.30 -17.29 11.27
C LYS A 482 -4.23 -17.42 12.79
N LEU A 483 -5.39 -17.36 13.46
CA LEU A 483 -5.48 -17.57 14.90
C LEU A 483 -5.15 -19.01 15.31
N GLU A 484 -5.44 -20.02 14.48
CA GLU A 484 -5.06 -21.40 14.77
C GLU A 484 -3.57 -21.65 14.51
N SER A 485 -3.00 -21.13 13.41
CA SER A 485 -1.54 -21.15 13.20
C SER A 485 -0.79 -20.46 14.33
N LEU A 486 -1.21 -19.27 14.77
CA LEU A 486 -0.61 -18.56 15.90
C LEU A 486 -0.72 -19.36 17.21
N ARG A 487 -1.87 -19.99 17.49
CA ARG A 487 -2.05 -20.83 18.68
C ARG A 487 -1.14 -22.05 18.68
N ASP A 488 -0.97 -22.70 17.52
CA ASP A 488 -0.16 -23.90 17.42
C ASP A 488 1.33 -23.57 17.46
N PHE A 489 1.76 -22.46 16.85
CA PHE A 489 3.10 -21.89 17.03
C PHE A 489 3.38 -21.56 18.51
N LEU A 490 2.52 -20.77 19.19
CA LEU A 490 2.73 -20.37 20.58
C LEU A 490 2.86 -21.56 21.55
N ARG A 491 2.14 -22.66 21.29
CA ARG A 491 2.24 -23.90 22.10
C ARG A 491 3.63 -24.53 22.07
N THR A 492 4.39 -24.37 20.98
CA THR A 492 5.79 -24.84 20.89
C THR A 492 6.70 -24.12 21.90
N MET A 493 6.26 -22.98 22.41
CA MET A 493 6.97 -22.08 23.32
C MET A 493 6.34 -22.09 24.74
N GLU A 494 5.47 -23.06 25.03
CA GLU A 494 4.63 -23.15 26.24
C GLU A 494 3.66 -21.96 26.46
N LEU A 495 3.47 -21.11 25.45
CA LEU A 495 2.53 -19.99 25.44
C LEU A 495 1.14 -20.45 24.95
N ASN A 496 0.09 -19.73 25.35
CA ASN A 496 -1.30 -20.15 25.07
C ASN A 496 -2.23 -18.94 24.83
N LEU A 497 -2.84 -18.89 23.64
CA LEU A 497 -3.88 -17.92 23.27
C LEU A 497 -5.26 -18.60 23.34
N ALA A 498 -6.14 -18.11 24.21
CA ALA A 498 -7.44 -18.73 24.50
C ALA A 498 -8.31 -18.95 23.23
N LYS A 499 -8.98 -20.11 23.15
CA LYS A 499 -9.84 -20.48 22.01
C LYS A 499 -11.29 -19.96 22.08
N GLY A 500 -11.80 -19.57 23.25
CA GLY A 500 -13.23 -19.35 23.50
C GLY A 500 -13.65 -17.95 23.95
N ALA A 501 -12.80 -16.94 23.77
CA ALA A 501 -13.14 -15.54 24.01
C ALA A 501 -13.32 -14.79 22.68
N VAL A 502 -14.13 -13.74 22.67
CA VAL A 502 -14.06 -12.70 21.61
C VAL A 502 -12.62 -12.17 21.58
N MET A 503 -11.99 -12.07 20.41
CA MET A 503 -10.60 -11.61 20.37
C MET A 503 -10.54 -10.14 20.74
N LYS A 504 -9.51 -9.77 21.51
CA LYS A 504 -9.20 -8.40 21.90
C LYS A 504 -7.69 -8.23 21.98
N PRO A 505 -7.11 -7.08 21.59
CA PRO A 505 -5.65 -6.92 21.55
C PRO A 505 -4.96 -7.22 22.88
N ARG A 506 -5.57 -6.89 24.01
CA ARG A 506 -5.11 -7.29 25.37
C ARG A 506 -4.73 -8.79 25.53
N LEU A 507 -5.36 -9.69 24.77
CA LEU A 507 -5.03 -11.13 24.79
C LEU A 507 -3.67 -11.41 24.13
N PHE A 508 -3.29 -10.58 23.16
CA PHE A 508 -2.00 -10.58 22.47
C PHE A 508 -0.97 -9.81 23.31
N ASN A 509 -1.32 -8.64 23.88
CA ASN A 509 -0.44 -7.90 24.79
C ASN A 509 -0.04 -8.78 26.00
N GLY A 510 -0.97 -9.56 26.56
CA GLY A 510 -0.70 -10.55 27.62
C GLY A 510 0.16 -11.76 27.20
N ILE A 511 0.55 -11.85 25.93
CA ILE A 511 1.58 -12.75 25.40
C ILE A 511 2.88 -11.95 25.13
N LEU A 512 2.78 -10.80 24.47
CA LEU A 512 3.91 -9.90 24.18
C LEU A 512 4.66 -9.50 25.47
N HIS A 513 3.96 -9.11 26.52
CA HIS A 513 4.55 -8.80 27.84
C HIS A 513 5.20 -10.01 28.55
N LYS A 514 4.98 -11.26 28.11
CA LYS A 514 5.64 -12.46 28.67
C LYS A 514 6.94 -12.84 27.96
N VAL A 515 7.09 -12.38 26.72
CA VAL A 515 8.27 -12.61 25.87
C VAL A 515 9.15 -11.37 25.78
N LYS A 516 8.73 -10.24 26.37
CA LYS A 516 9.53 -9.03 26.45
C LYS A 516 10.83 -9.28 27.20
N ASP A 517 11.92 -8.70 26.68
CA ASP A 517 13.30 -8.85 27.16
C ASP A 517 13.81 -10.32 27.12
N THR A 518 13.15 -11.21 26.35
CA THR A 518 13.62 -12.59 26.13
C THR A 518 14.13 -12.81 24.69
N PRO A 519 14.97 -13.84 24.43
CA PRO A 519 15.42 -14.18 23.08
C PRO A 519 14.29 -14.46 22.06
N GLN A 520 13.07 -14.69 22.55
CA GLN A 520 11.88 -14.98 21.74
C GLN A 520 11.06 -13.74 21.38
N GLU A 521 11.35 -12.56 21.95
CA GLU A 521 10.54 -11.34 21.81
C GLU A 521 10.23 -11.01 20.34
N HIS A 522 11.28 -10.85 19.54
CA HIS A 522 11.18 -10.42 18.15
C HIS A 522 10.38 -11.41 17.30
N LEU A 523 10.64 -12.71 17.47
CA LEU A 523 9.94 -13.78 16.76
C LEU A 523 8.43 -13.78 17.08
N VAL A 524 8.07 -13.63 18.36
CA VAL A 524 6.66 -13.64 18.76
C VAL A 524 5.93 -12.35 18.35
N ASN A 525 6.59 -11.19 18.40
CA ASN A 525 6.09 -9.95 17.81
C ASN A 525 5.81 -10.13 16.31
N GLU A 526 6.74 -10.72 15.56
CA GLU A 526 6.60 -10.94 14.12
C GLU A 526 5.46 -11.93 13.77
N VAL A 527 5.35 -13.06 14.47
CA VAL A 527 4.25 -14.02 14.20
C VAL A 527 2.90 -13.44 14.64
N VAL A 528 2.84 -12.65 15.72
CA VAL A 528 1.63 -11.90 16.10
C VAL A 528 1.25 -10.88 15.02
N LEU A 529 2.19 -10.09 14.48
CA LEU A 529 1.95 -9.18 13.36
C LEU A 529 1.42 -9.93 12.13
N ARG A 530 2.07 -11.04 11.74
CA ARG A 530 1.69 -11.87 10.58
C ARG A 530 0.36 -12.60 10.70
N SER A 531 -0.24 -12.60 11.90
CA SER A 531 -1.59 -13.08 12.14
C SER A 531 -2.68 -12.01 11.97
N GLN A 532 -2.34 -10.72 12.01
CA GLN A 532 -3.30 -9.62 11.88
C GLN A 532 -3.87 -9.53 10.46
N THR A 533 -5.03 -8.88 10.34
CA THR A 533 -5.58 -8.43 9.07
C THR A 533 -4.84 -7.17 8.57
N GLN A 534 -4.92 -6.89 7.27
CA GLN A 534 -4.51 -5.59 6.75
C GLN A 534 -5.69 -4.61 6.88
N ALA A 535 -5.45 -3.43 7.44
CA ALA A 535 -6.46 -2.38 7.52
C ALA A 535 -6.86 -1.87 6.11
N TYR A 536 -8.11 -1.48 5.95
CA TYR A 536 -8.67 -1.01 4.68
C TYR A 536 -9.71 0.11 4.89
N TYR A 537 -10.20 0.70 3.80
CA TYR A 537 -11.24 1.73 3.83
C TYR A 537 -12.58 1.18 3.34
N GLY A 538 -13.66 1.46 4.05
CA GLY A 538 -15.00 1.02 3.66
C GLY A 538 -16.15 1.75 4.37
N PRO A 539 -17.39 1.64 3.84
CA PRO A 539 -18.57 2.31 4.40
C PRO A 539 -19.21 1.58 5.59
N GLU A 540 -18.82 0.33 5.86
CA GLU A 540 -19.34 -0.50 6.95
C GLU A 540 -18.37 -0.50 8.15
N ASN A 541 -18.88 -0.20 9.34
CA ASN A 541 -18.07 -0.10 10.56
C ASN A 541 -17.88 -1.47 11.23
N MET A 542 -16.80 -2.15 10.88
CA MET A 542 -16.34 -3.37 11.57
C MET A 542 -15.37 -3.08 12.74
N GLY A 543 -15.19 -1.81 13.11
CA GLY A 543 -14.23 -1.35 14.10
C GLY A 543 -12.78 -1.36 13.63
N HIS A 544 -11.87 -1.02 14.56
CA HIS A 544 -10.42 -1.03 14.33
C HIS A 544 -9.71 -1.81 15.43
N PHE A 545 -9.60 -3.13 15.25
CA PHE A 545 -9.06 -4.09 16.22
C PHE A 545 -7.70 -3.66 16.77
N GLY A 546 -6.71 -3.33 15.93
CA GLY A 546 -5.37 -2.93 16.38
C GLY A 546 -5.33 -1.71 17.32
N LEU A 547 -6.34 -0.83 17.28
CA LEU A 547 -6.44 0.35 18.16
C LEU A 547 -7.40 0.13 19.35
N ALA A 548 -8.04 -1.05 19.41
CA ALA A 548 -9.15 -1.39 20.30
C ALA A 548 -10.30 -0.35 20.26
N LEU A 549 -10.62 0.16 19.06
CA LEU A 549 -11.66 1.17 18.84
C LEU A 549 -12.91 0.57 18.16
N PRO A 550 -14.14 0.92 18.60
CA PRO A 550 -15.40 0.45 18.01
C PRO A 550 -15.85 1.27 16.78
N ARG A 551 -15.08 2.30 16.41
CA ARG A 551 -15.27 3.17 15.24
C ARG A 551 -13.99 3.96 15.02
N TYR A 552 -13.58 4.11 13.77
CA TYR A 552 -12.41 4.90 13.41
C TYR A 552 -12.53 5.34 11.94
N ALA A 553 -12.27 6.61 11.66
CA ALA A 553 -12.25 7.16 10.31
C ALA A 553 -11.10 8.15 10.21
N HIS A 554 -10.30 8.09 9.15
CA HIS A 554 -9.23 9.06 8.96
C HIS A 554 -9.82 10.41 8.54
N PHE A 555 -9.48 11.46 9.29
CA PHE A 555 -9.94 12.84 9.12
C PHE A 555 -8.75 13.84 9.10
N THR A 556 -7.61 13.46 9.69
CA THR A 556 -6.52 14.37 10.05
C THR A 556 -5.42 14.54 9.01
N SER A 557 -5.56 14.02 7.79
CA SER A 557 -4.55 14.28 6.73
C SER A 557 -5.09 14.36 5.29
N PRO A 558 -6.03 15.29 5.01
CA PRO A 558 -6.67 15.41 3.69
C PRO A 558 -5.76 15.97 2.58
N ILE A 559 -4.59 16.54 2.87
CA ILE A 559 -3.62 16.94 1.84
C ILE A 559 -3.04 15.71 1.13
N ARG A 560 -2.90 14.60 1.87
CA ARG A 560 -2.20 13.37 1.45
C ARG A 560 -3.03 12.09 1.44
N ARG A 561 -4.31 12.13 1.84
CA ARG A 561 -5.24 10.98 1.80
C ARG A 561 -6.65 11.37 1.34
N TYR A 562 -7.17 10.68 0.34
CA TYR A 562 -8.52 10.91 -0.19
C TYR A 562 -9.63 10.44 0.76
N SER A 563 -9.35 9.46 1.64
CA SER A 563 -10.26 9.07 2.74
C SER A 563 -10.67 10.25 3.60
N ASP A 564 -9.70 11.10 3.94
CA ASP A 564 -9.85 12.21 4.86
C ASP A 564 -10.61 13.35 4.19
N LEU A 565 -10.33 13.62 2.91
CA LEU A 565 -11.09 14.55 2.07
C LEU A 565 -12.58 14.14 1.99
N ILE A 566 -12.89 12.86 1.84
CA ILE A 566 -14.27 12.34 1.86
C ILE A 566 -14.93 12.52 3.24
N VAL A 567 -14.20 12.29 4.33
CA VAL A 567 -14.71 12.52 5.69
C VAL A 567 -14.94 14.02 5.97
N HIS A 568 -14.08 14.91 5.49
CA HIS A 568 -14.30 16.37 5.54
C HIS A 568 -15.56 16.78 4.79
N ARG A 569 -15.77 16.28 3.56
CA ARG A 569 -17.01 16.50 2.78
C ARG A 569 -18.24 15.98 3.52
N GLY A 570 -18.13 14.82 4.17
CA GLY A 570 -19.17 14.25 5.03
C GLY A 570 -19.55 15.19 6.17
N LEU A 571 -18.56 15.67 6.93
CA LEU A 571 -18.77 16.62 8.04
C LEU A 571 -19.36 17.96 7.56
N ILE A 572 -18.92 18.47 6.40
CA ILE A 572 -19.49 19.70 5.79
C ILE A 572 -20.99 19.51 5.49
N ARG A 573 -21.38 18.35 4.93
CA ARG A 573 -22.78 18.01 4.66
C ARG A 573 -23.58 17.85 5.95
N ALA A 574 -23.07 17.06 6.90
CA ALA A 574 -23.70 16.74 8.19
C ALA A 574 -24.05 18.01 8.99
N LEU A 575 -23.07 18.90 9.12
CA LEU A 575 -23.13 20.09 9.96
C LEU A 575 -23.51 21.36 9.18
N LYS A 576 -23.76 21.25 7.87
CA LYS A 576 -24.16 22.33 6.95
C LYS A 576 -23.13 23.48 6.91
N LEU A 577 -21.85 23.13 6.95
CA LEU A 577 -20.71 24.06 7.02
C LEU A 577 -20.24 24.57 5.64
N GLY A 578 -21.06 24.45 4.60
CA GLY A 578 -20.68 24.77 3.23
C GLY A 578 -21.68 24.31 2.18
N LYS A 579 -21.29 24.47 0.91
CA LYS A 579 -21.98 23.90 -0.28
C LYS A 579 -21.15 22.81 -0.97
N ASP A 580 -19.89 22.75 -0.58
CA ASP A 580 -18.77 21.88 -0.91
C ASP A 580 -18.73 20.64 0.02
N GLY A 581 -19.92 20.19 0.44
CA GLY A 581 -20.10 18.95 1.20
C GLY A 581 -20.34 17.75 0.27
N MET A 582 -20.35 16.56 0.87
CA MET A 582 -20.55 15.28 0.19
C MET A 582 -21.85 15.28 -0.62
N THR A 583 -21.75 14.87 -1.89
CA THR A 583 -22.86 14.73 -2.84
C THR A 583 -23.63 13.43 -2.60
N ASP A 584 -24.80 13.30 -3.23
CA ASP A 584 -25.56 12.03 -3.21
C ASP A 584 -24.85 10.93 -4.03
N LEU A 585 -24.16 11.32 -5.12
CA LEU A 585 -23.35 10.41 -5.93
C LEU A 585 -22.18 9.81 -5.13
N GLU A 586 -21.44 10.63 -4.36
CA GLU A 586 -20.36 10.14 -3.48
C GLU A 586 -20.87 9.17 -2.40
N ILE A 587 -22.14 9.27 -2.00
CA ILE A 587 -22.77 8.33 -1.06
C ILE A 587 -23.10 7.00 -1.75
N GLU A 588 -23.62 7.04 -2.97
CA GLU A 588 -23.89 5.83 -3.78
C GLU A 588 -22.59 5.11 -4.18
N GLU A 589 -21.53 5.85 -4.52
CA GLU A 589 -20.22 5.32 -4.93
C GLU A 589 -19.28 4.98 -3.76
N LEU A 590 -19.65 5.28 -2.51
CA LEU A 590 -18.75 5.22 -1.34
C LEU A 590 -18.06 3.86 -1.15
N ALA A 591 -18.74 2.75 -1.48
CA ALA A 591 -18.16 1.42 -1.45
C ALA A 591 -17.05 1.21 -2.51
N ALA A 592 -17.25 1.73 -3.73
CA ALA A 592 -16.27 1.67 -4.81
C ALA A 592 -15.09 2.60 -4.56
N ILE A 593 -15.34 3.79 -3.99
CA ILE A 593 -14.29 4.71 -3.54
C ILE A 593 -13.41 4.02 -2.48
N GLY A 594 -14.02 3.35 -1.49
CA GLY A 594 -13.31 2.59 -0.44
C GLY A 594 -12.44 1.47 -1.00
N GLU A 595 -12.95 0.67 -1.95
CA GLU A 595 -12.15 -0.34 -2.66
C GLU A 595 -11.00 0.32 -3.44
N GLN A 596 -11.25 1.41 -4.15
CA GLN A 596 -10.21 2.09 -4.95
C GLN A 596 -9.07 2.62 -4.08
N ILE A 597 -9.36 3.40 -3.03
CA ILE A 597 -8.30 3.98 -2.19
C ILE A 597 -7.57 2.93 -1.35
N SER A 598 -8.24 1.82 -0.99
CA SER A 598 -7.57 0.65 -0.40
C SER A 598 -6.64 -0.07 -1.39
N ASN A 599 -6.93 -0.01 -2.68
CA ASN A 599 -6.03 -0.52 -3.73
C ASN A 599 -4.86 0.46 -4.00
N THR A 600 -5.08 1.78 -3.97
CA THR A 600 -3.97 2.75 -4.15
C THR A 600 -3.01 2.74 -2.98
N GLU A 601 -3.49 2.62 -1.75
CA GLU A 601 -2.67 2.52 -0.54
C GLU A 601 -1.77 1.27 -0.60
N ARG A 602 -2.35 0.10 -0.94
CA ARG A 602 -1.58 -1.14 -1.16
C ARG A 602 -0.57 -1.03 -2.31
N ARG A 603 -0.89 -0.28 -3.36
CA ARG A 603 0.02 -0.01 -4.50
C ARG A 603 1.19 0.89 -4.06
N ALA A 604 0.92 1.92 -3.26
CA ALA A 604 1.90 2.85 -2.72
C ALA A 604 2.89 2.15 -1.78
N MET A 605 2.41 1.50 -0.70
CA MET A 605 3.28 0.78 0.25
C MET A 605 4.17 -0.27 -0.43
N ALA A 606 3.67 -0.91 -1.49
CA ALA A 606 4.46 -1.86 -2.27
C ALA A 606 5.57 -1.19 -3.10
N ALA A 607 5.34 0.02 -3.61
CA ALA A 607 6.35 0.80 -4.34
C ALA A 607 7.36 1.46 -3.39
N GLU A 608 6.91 1.97 -2.24
CA GLU A 608 7.76 2.52 -1.18
C GLU A 608 8.72 1.44 -0.65
N ARG A 609 8.23 0.20 -0.47
CA ARG A 609 9.05 -0.95 -0.13
C ARG A 609 9.99 -1.37 -1.27
N ASP A 610 9.51 -1.51 -2.51
CA ASP A 610 10.38 -1.85 -3.66
C ASP A 610 11.50 -0.82 -3.86
N SER A 611 11.23 0.47 -3.61
CA SER A 611 12.27 1.51 -3.57
C SER A 611 13.23 1.32 -2.40
N THR A 612 12.74 1.07 -1.19
CA THR A 612 13.55 0.79 0.01
C THR A 612 14.50 -0.39 -0.22
N ASP A 613 13.98 -1.52 -0.69
CA ASP A 613 14.75 -2.73 -0.97
C ASP A 613 15.85 -2.46 -2.04
N ARG A 614 15.60 -1.57 -3.02
CA ARG A 614 16.61 -1.10 -4.00
C ARG A 614 17.69 -0.20 -3.39
N TYR A 615 17.32 0.76 -2.53
CA TYR A 615 18.29 1.60 -1.85
C TYR A 615 19.24 0.77 -0.97
N LEU A 616 18.69 -0.22 -0.26
CA LEU A 616 19.46 -1.16 0.55
C LEU A 616 20.37 -2.05 -0.32
N ALA A 617 19.88 -2.55 -1.46
CA ALA A 617 20.71 -3.29 -2.42
C ALA A 617 21.77 -2.44 -3.13
N ASN A 618 21.56 -1.14 -3.30
CA ASN A 618 22.56 -0.19 -3.79
C ASN A 618 23.64 0.06 -2.73
N TYR A 619 23.25 0.30 -1.47
CA TYR A 619 24.16 0.52 -0.34
C TYR A 619 25.06 -0.71 -0.04
N LEU A 620 24.52 -1.92 -0.24
CA LEU A 620 25.26 -3.17 0.01
C LEU A 620 26.05 -3.68 -1.20
N SER A 621 25.94 -3.07 -2.40
CA SER A 621 26.63 -3.60 -3.59
C SER A 621 28.15 -3.58 -3.47
N ASP A 622 28.67 -2.58 -2.78
CA ASP A 622 30.12 -2.35 -2.67
C ASP A 622 30.74 -3.24 -1.57
N ARG A 623 29.89 -4.06 -0.93
CA ARG A 623 30.18 -5.04 0.12
C ARG A 623 29.93 -6.49 -0.31
N VAL A 624 29.73 -6.76 -1.60
CA VAL A 624 29.60 -8.14 -2.09
C VAL A 624 30.89 -8.91 -1.77
N GLY A 625 30.75 -10.04 -1.08
CA GLY A 625 31.82 -10.81 -0.47
C GLY A 625 32.03 -10.57 1.04
N GLU A 626 31.47 -9.51 1.63
CA GLU A 626 31.48 -9.31 3.09
C GLU A 626 30.54 -10.31 3.81
N GLU A 627 30.87 -10.58 5.08
CA GLU A 627 30.13 -11.46 5.98
C GLU A 627 29.41 -10.62 7.05
N PHE A 628 28.15 -10.98 7.32
CA PHE A 628 27.23 -10.23 8.18
C PHE A 628 26.52 -11.17 9.16
N VAL A 629 26.07 -10.62 10.28
CA VAL A 629 25.03 -11.28 11.10
C VAL A 629 23.67 -10.95 10.50
N GLY A 630 22.92 -11.97 10.12
CA GLY A 630 21.54 -11.85 9.68
C GLY A 630 20.58 -12.56 10.63
N ARG A 631 19.29 -12.25 10.51
CA ARG A 631 18.21 -12.95 11.20
C ARG A 631 17.23 -13.56 10.22
N ILE A 632 16.84 -14.82 10.41
CA ILE A 632 15.84 -15.49 9.59
C ILE A 632 14.47 -14.80 9.78
N THR A 633 14.04 -14.00 8.80
CA THR A 633 12.72 -13.36 8.73
C THR A 633 11.72 -14.17 7.92
N GLY A 634 12.13 -15.21 7.19
CA GLY A 634 11.19 -16.07 6.48
C GLY A 634 11.75 -17.45 6.20
N VAL A 635 10.88 -18.45 6.25
CA VAL A 635 11.24 -19.85 6.04
C VAL A 635 10.30 -20.44 5.01
N THR A 636 10.84 -20.97 3.90
CA THR A 636 10.05 -21.44 2.76
C THR A 636 10.61 -22.72 2.15
N ARG A 637 9.82 -23.39 1.31
CA ARG A 637 10.22 -24.61 0.59
C ARG A 637 11.32 -24.39 -0.47
N PHE A 638 11.76 -23.14 -0.69
CA PHE A 638 12.80 -22.80 -1.66
C PHE A 638 13.99 -22.02 -1.06
N GLY A 639 13.98 -21.74 0.25
CA GLY A 639 15.06 -21.00 0.92
C GLY A 639 14.63 -20.25 2.17
N LEU A 640 15.61 -19.58 2.78
CA LEU A 640 15.46 -18.70 3.94
C LEU A 640 15.53 -17.24 3.52
N PHE A 641 14.59 -16.43 3.99
CA PHE A 641 14.71 -14.96 3.95
C PHE A 641 15.41 -14.50 5.22
N ILE A 642 16.41 -13.63 5.06
CA ILE A 642 17.29 -13.14 6.11
C ILE A 642 17.28 -11.61 6.08
N SER A 643 16.96 -10.95 7.19
CA SER A 643 17.20 -9.51 7.34
C SER A 643 18.61 -9.29 7.89
N VAL A 644 19.44 -8.53 7.17
CA VAL A 644 20.86 -8.33 7.47
C VAL A 644 21.04 -7.22 8.53
N GLU A 645 21.54 -7.56 9.71
CA GLU A 645 21.78 -6.58 10.79
C GLU A 645 23.06 -5.75 10.50
N PRO A 646 23.09 -4.43 10.77
CA PRO A 646 21.99 -3.58 11.24
C PRO A 646 21.03 -3.11 10.13
N SER A 647 21.47 -3.16 8.88
CA SER A 647 20.84 -2.51 7.69
C SER A 647 19.35 -2.78 7.52
N GLY A 648 18.87 -3.96 7.94
CA GLY A 648 17.50 -4.42 7.75
C GLY A 648 17.19 -5.00 6.38
N ALA A 649 18.17 -5.01 5.46
CA ALA A 649 17.96 -5.47 4.10
C ALA A 649 17.58 -6.96 4.05
N ASP A 650 16.44 -7.28 3.44
CA ASP A 650 15.98 -8.66 3.27
C ASP A 650 16.69 -9.31 2.07
N GLY A 651 17.45 -10.38 2.33
CA GLY A 651 18.07 -11.24 1.33
C GLY A 651 17.55 -12.67 1.36
N LEU A 652 17.80 -13.41 0.27
CA LEU A 652 17.41 -14.81 0.14
C LEU A 652 18.66 -15.70 0.15
N ILE A 653 18.68 -16.71 1.03
CA ILE A 653 19.52 -17.90 0.89
C ILE A 653 18.67 -18.98 0.18
N PRO A 654 18.93 -19.31 -1.10
CA PRO A 654 18.27 -20.42 -1.77
C PRO A 654 18.52 -21.74 -1.04
N ILE A 655 17.55 -22.66 -1.09
CA ILE A 655 17.65 -24.00 -0.45
C ILE A 655 18.89 -24.81 -0.92
N SER A 656 19.43 -24.52 -2.10
CA SER A 656 20.67 -25.11 -2.63
C SER A 656 21.96 -24.63 -1.95
N GLU A 657 21.91 -23.50 -1.25
CA GLU A 657 23.07 -22.90 -0.53
C GLU A 657 23.05 -23.24 0.98
N LEU A 658 22.06 -24.03 1.46
CA LEU A 658 21.91 -24.38 2.87
C LEU A 658 22.72 -25.60 3.32
N GLY A 659 23.32 -26.36 2.40
CA GLY A 659 24.12 -27.55 2.72
C GLY A 659 23.87 -28.75 1.80
N HIS A 660 24.23 -29.95 2.27
CA HIS A 660 24.16 -31.20 1.49
C HIS A 660 23.06 -32.17 1.96
N ASP A 661 22.05 -31.65 2.66
CA ASP A 661 20.86 -32.39 3.10
C ASP A 661 19.61 -32.03 2.28
N TYR A 662 18.56 -32.84 2.41
CA TYR A 662 17.22 -32.54 1.91
C TYR A 662 16.39 -31.91 3.01
N TYR A 663 16.11 -30.61 2.88
CA TYR A 663 15.40 -29.83 3.89
C TYR A 663 13.88 -29.85 3.69
N VAL A 664 13.16 -30.28 4.72
CA VAL A 664 11.69 -30.31 4.77
C VAL A 664 11.17 -29.11 5.53
N LEU A 665 10.13 -28.45 5.01
CA LEU A 665 9.46 -27.33 5.67
C LEU A 665 8.44 -27.82 6.72
N ASP A 666 8.72 -27.53 7.97
CA ASP A 666 7.80 -27.67 9.10
C ASP A 666 7.05 -26.34 9.27
N GLU A 667 5.90 -26.27 8.59
CA GLU A 667 5.06 -25.05 8.51
C GLU A 667 4.45 -24.65 9.87
N ALA A 668 4.36 -25.58 10.85
CA ALA A 668 3.81 -25.32 12.17
C ALA A 668 4.83 -24.76 13.17
N HIS A 669 6.10 -25.16 13.05
CA HIS A 669 7.21 -24.66 13.87
C HIS A 669 8.03 -23.58 13.15
N HIS A 670 7.57 -23.12 11.97
CA HIS A 670 8.25 -22.14 11.11
C HIS A 670 9.75 -22.43 10.90
N ARG A 671 10.10 -23.66 10.51
CA ARG A 671 11.49 -24.10 10.34
C ARG A 671 11.72 -25.02 9.14
N LEU A 672 12.93 -25.00 8.58
CA LEU A 672 13.45 -26.07 7.73
C LEU A 672 14.20 -27.09 8.59
N VAL A 673 14.05 -28.38 8.29
CA VAL A 673 14.75 -29.48 8.98
C VAL A 673 15.38 -30.43 7.95
N GLY A 674 16.68 -30.71 8.09
CA GLY A 674 17.39 -31.66 7.22
C GLY A 674 17.08 -33.13 7.57
N GLU A 675 16.71 -33.94 6.56
CA GLU A 675 16.31 -35.34 6.78
C GLU A 675 17.44 -36.28 7.26
N ARG A 676 18.71 -35.99 6.96
CA ARG A 676 19.86 -36.87 7.25
C ARG A 676 20.67 -36.43 8.46
N HIS A 677 20.89 -35.12 8.59
CA HIS A 677 21.76 -34.52 9.59
C HIS A 677 20.98 -33.89 10.74
N GLY A 678 19.69 -33.58 10.55
CA GLY A 678 18.84 -32.99 11.58
C GLY A 678 19.15 -31.52 11.87
N GLU A 679 19.87 -30.83 10.97
CA GLU A 679 20.07 -29.38 11.04
C GLU A 679 18.71 -28.67 10.95
N GLU A 680 18.47 -27.69 11.83
CA GLU A 680 17.22 -26.93 11.90
C GLU A 680 17.47 -25.43 11.74
N PHE A 681 16.77 -24.79 10.80
CA PHE A 681 16.80 -23.34 10.59
C PHE A 681 15.41 -22.75 10.84
N LYS A 682 15.26 -21.91 11.88
CA LYS A 682 13.96 -21.46 12.39
C LYS A 682 13.78 -19.97 12.19
N LEU A 683 12.52 -19.57 12.00
CA LEU A 683 12.16 -18.15 12.02
C LEU A 683 12.65 -17.52 13.33
N GLY A 684 13.30 -16.35 13.24
CA GLY A 684 13.86 -15.62 14.36
C GLY A 684 15.32 -15.96 14.73
N ASP A 685 15.89 -17.07 14.26
CA ASP A 685 17.29 -17.44 14.52
C ASP A 685 18.26 -16.41 13.92
N ARG A 686 19.40 -16.19 14.58
CA ARG A 686 20.54 -15.45 14.03
C ARG A 686 21.51 -16.41 13.34
N VAL A 687 22.01 -16.01 12.18
CA VAL A 687 22.94 -16.76 11.32
C VAL A 687 24.02 -15.83 10.78
N GLU A 688 25.23 -16.35 10.61
CA GLU A 688 26.29 -15.65 9.87
C GLU A 688 26.12 -15.95 8.37
N VAL A 689 26.13 -14.90 7.55
CA VAL A 689 25.80 -14.96 6.12
C VAL A 689 26.77 -14.13 5.29
N ARG A 690 27.14 -14.63 4.10
CA ARG A 690 27.94 -13.87 3.13
C ARG A 690 27.05 -13.30 2.04
N LEU A 691 27.35 -12.07 1.60
CA LEU A 691 26.65 -11.43 0.48
C LEU A 691 27.24 -11.90 -0.86
N GLU A 692 26.48 -12.67 -1.64
CA GLU A 692 26.91 -13.26 -2.91
C GLU A 692 26.52 -12.42 -4.14
N GLU A 693 25.35 -11.75 -4.10
CA GLU A 693 24.87 -10.84 -5.15
C GLU A 693 24.02 -9.73 -4.52
N ALA A 694 24.17 -8.48 -4.99
CA ALA A 694 23.31 -7.36 -4.64
C ALA A 694 22.79 -6.67 -5.92
N ASN A 695 21.51 -6.86 -6.23
CA ASN A 695 20.94 -6.50 -7.53
C ASN A 695 20.14 -5.18 -7.48
N LYS A 696 20.82 -4.09 -7.83
CA LYS A 696 20.26 -2.71 -7.88
C LYS A 696 18.97 -2.60 -8.70
N PHE A 697 18.85 -3.38 -9.78
CA PHE A 697 17.67 -3.38 -10.65
C PHE A 697 16.46 -4.14 -10.10
N THR A 698 16.60 -4.90 -9.00
CA THR A 698 15.48 -5.67 -8.43
C THR A 698 15.35 -5.59 -6.91
N GLY A 699 16.16 -4.79 -6.23
CA GLY A 699 16.20 -4.74 -4.75
C GLY A 699 16.58 -6.08 -4.10
N GLY A 700 17.18 -7.00 -4.85
CA GLY A 700 17.35 -8.38 -4.43
C GLY A 700 18.77 -8.66 -3.94
N LEU A 701 18.90 -9.25 -2.76
CA LEU A 701 20.17 -9.79 -2.26
C LEU A 701 20.15 -11.32 -2.34
N LYS A 702 21.23 -11.91 -2.87
CA LYS A 702 21.54 -13.34 -2.71
C LYS A 702 22.54 -13.51 -1.58
N LEU A 703 22.24 -14.40 -0.65
CA LEU A 703 23.06 -14.72 0.51
C LEU A 703 23.48 -16.20 0.48
N SER A 704 24.58 -16.52 1.17
CA SER A 704 25.01 -17.89 1.51
C SER A 704 25.23 -18.00 3.03
N LEU A 705 25.20 -19.21 3.59
CA LEU A 705 25.54 -19.43 5.02
C LEU A 705 27.07 -19.47 5.22
N VAL A 706 27.52 -18.94 6.36
CA VAL A 706 28.91 -19.07 6.81
C VAL A 706 28.99 -20.15 7.89
N GLY A 707 29.60 -21.29 7.55
CA GLY A 707 29.78 -22.44 8.44
C GLY A 707 28.64 -23.46 8.44
N GLU A 708 28.87 -24.61 9.10
CA GLU A 708 27.84 -25.63 9.38
C GLU A 708 26.96 -25.16 10.56
N GLY A 709 25.65 -25.42 10.51
CA GLY A 709 24.68 -24.58 11.20
C GLY A 709 24.44 -24.92 12.67
N ASN A 710 25.21 -24.35 13.62
CA ASN A 710 24.77 -24.11 15.01
C ASN A 710 25.76 -23.25 15.84
N LEU A 711 25.33 -22.08 16.37
CA LEU A 711 26.02 -21.36 17.46
C LEU A 711 25.06 -20.72 18.49
N PRO A 712 24.38 -21.53 19.33
CA PRO A 712 23.64 -21.02 20.48
C PRO A 712 24.56 -20.79 21.70
N ASP A 713 25.30 -19.67 21.76
CA ASP A 713 25.85 -19.16 23.04
C ASP A 713 26.37 -17.69 22.99
N PHE A 714 25.47 -16.72 22.77
CA PHE A 714 25.75 -15.29 22.96
C PHE A 714 25.07 -14.71 24.21
N VAL A 715 25.51 -15.17 25.39
CA VAL A 715 25.26 -14.48 26.67
C VAL A 715 26.35 -13.44 26.91
N GLU A 716 25.97 -12.21 27.25
CA GLU A 716 26.90 -11.09 27.43
C GLU A 716 28.00 -11.36 28.48
N LYS A 717 29.26 -11.20 28.10
CA LYS A 717 30.39 -11.16 29.05
C LYS A 717 30.54 -9.77 29.69
N GLY A 718 29.47 -9.29 30.32
CA GLY A 718 29.32 -7.95 30.89
C GLY A 718 29.81 -7.75 32.34
N ALA A 719 30.41 -8.75 33.01
CA ALA A 719 30.71 -8.70 34.44
C ALA A 719 32.22 -8.85 34.77
N LYS A 720 32.85 -7.74 35.22
CA LYS A 720 34.24 -7.73 35.70
C LYS A 720 34.39 -8.51 37.01
N ARG A 721 35.21 -9.56 37.04
CA ARG A 721 35.90 -10.00 38.28
C ARG A 721 37.39 -10.23 38.04
N SER A 722 38.19 -9.54 38.85
CA SER A 722 39.65 -9.52 38.78
C SER A 722 40.29 -10.73 39.47
N ALA A 723 41.24 -11.35 38.79
CA ALA A 723 42.30 -12.14 39.43
C ALA A 723 43.63 -11.84 38.73
N LYS A 724 44.67 -11.48 39.49
CA LYS A 724 46.01 -11.25 38.95
C LYS A 724 46.77 -12.57 38.76
N LEU A 725 47.71 -12.52 37.82
CA LEU A 725 48.87 -13.39 37.69
C LEU A 725 49.45 -13.88 39.04
N SER A 726 49.69 -15.19 39.15
CA SER A 726 50.98 -15.72 39.61
C SER A 726 51.20 -17.12 39.02
N ASN A 727 52.43 -17.63 39.07
CA ASN A 727 52.88 -18.78 38.28
C ASN A 727 53.71 -19.76 39.15
N ARG A 728 53.76 -21.03 38.73
CA ARG A 728 54.65 -22.14 39.18
C ARG A 728 54.45 -22.77 40.58
N HIS A 729 54.45 -24.11 40.53
CA HIS A 729 54.91 -25.11 41.53
C HIS A 729 54.17 -25.12 42.90
N ASP A 730 54.06 -26.25 43.62
CA ASP A 730 54.88 -27.47 43.59
C ASP A 730 54.10 -28.79 43.82
N ARG A 731 54.79 -29.93 43.82
CA ARG A 731 54.38 -31.28 44.29
C ARG A 731 54.67 -31.42 45.81
N PRO A 732 54.32 -32.53 46.54
CA PRO A 732 53.97 -33.88 46.06
C PRO A 732 52.83 -34.65 46.78
N ARG A 733 52.54 -35.84 46.22
CA ARG A 733 52.05 -37.10 46.83
C ARG A 733 51.71 -37.13 48.34
N ASN A 734 50.48 -37.58 48.65
CA ASN A 734 50.19 -38.91 49.27
C ASN A 734 48.66 -39.04 49.53
N ALA A 735 48.04 -40.18 49.84
CA ALA A 735 48.18 -41.62 49.52
C ALA A 735 47.32 -42.41 50.55
N LYS A 736 46.83 -43.61 50.18
CA LYS A 736 45.93 -44.50 50.97
C LYS A 736 44.46 -44.03 51.02
N GLY A 737 43.45 -44.91 51.03
CA GLY A 737 43.49 -46.36 50.74
C GLY A 737 42.37 -47.19 51.40
N LYS A 738 42.11 -48.38 50.80
CA LYS A 738 41.06 -49.40 51.13
C LYS A 738 39.64 -48.99 50.69
N ARG A 739 38.78 -49.81 50.06
CA ARG A 739 38.48 -51.28 49.97
C ARG A 739 37.38 -51.79 50.92
N ARG A 740 36.42 -52.54 50.33
CA ARG A 740 35.28 -53.28 50.93
C ARG A 740 34.15 -52.39 51.49
N GLY A 741 32.88 -52.82 51.50
CA GLY A 741 32.30 -54.09 51.00
C GLY A 741 30.75 -54.06 50.98
N PRO A 742 30.06 -55.06 50.38
CA PRO A 742 28.64 -54.95 49.99
C PRO A 742 27.65 -55.69 50.90
N GLY A 743 26.34 -55.33 50.87
CA GLY A 743 25.30 -56.09 51.58
C GLY A 743 23.82 -55.65 51.39
N LYS A 744 23.13 -56.28 50.43
CA LYS A 744 21.70 -56.65 50.35
C LYS A 744 20.64 -56.07 51.35
N GLY A 745 19.48 -55.67 50.79
CA GLY A 745 18.20 -56.35 51.11
C GLY A 745 16.98 -55.49 51.53
N GLY A 746 15.81 -55.74 50.94
CA GLY A 746 14.51 -55.18 51.38
C GLY A 746 13.32 -55.56 50.48
N LYS A 747 12.18 -55.98 51.07
CA LYS A 747 10.92 -56.44 50.41
C LYS A 747 9.73 -56.19 51.34
N ALA A 748 8.49 -55.90 50.91
CA ALA A 748 7.96 -55.58 49.57
C ALA A 748 6.96 -54.38 49.67
N LYS A 749 5.69 -54.32 49.25
CA LYS A 749 4.72 -55.27 48.64
C LYS A 749 3.75 -54.53 47.67
N LYS A 750 2.42 -54.68 47.84
CA LYS A 750 1.26 -54.23 47.03
C LYS A 750 0.00 -54.31 47.95
N PRO A 751 -1.25 -53.85 47.60
CA PRO A 751 -1.80 -53.57 46.25
C PRO A 751 -2.81 -52.40 46.07
N GLY A 752 -3.19 -52.16 44.80
CA GLY A 752 -4.58 -51.87 44.40
C GLY A 752 -5.04 -50.39 44.41
N THR A 753 -6.01 -49.96 43.59
CA THR A 753 -6.77 -50.64 42.50
C THR A 753 -7.10 -49.64 41.37
N SER A 754 -7.61 -50.11 40.24
CA SER A 754 -8.03 -49.28 39.10
C SER A 754 -9.55 -49.35 38.86
N ARG A 755 -10.11 -48.33 38.21
CA ARG A 755 -11.31 -48.48 37.38
C ARG A 755 -11.37 -47.47 36.23
N ARG A 756 -12.33 -47.67 35.33
CA ARG A 756 -12.39 -47.15 33.95
C ARG A 756 -13.78 -46.56 33.68
N ASN A 757 -13.87 -45.72 32.66
CA ASN A 757 -15.06 -45.34 31.90
C ASN A 757 -16.28 -44.78 32.68
N ARG A 758 -16.59 -43.51 32.42
CA ARG A 758 -17.55 -43.23 31.35
C ARG A 758 -17.20 -41.94 30.61
#